data_AF-A0A2N5JMB3-F1
#
_entry.id   AF-A0A2N5JMB3-F1
#
_cell.length_a   1.000
_cell.length_b   1.000
_cell.length_c   1.000
_cell.angle_alpha   90.00
_cell.angle_beta   90.00
_cell.angle_gamma   90.00
#
_symmetry.space_group_name_H-M   'P 1'
#
loop_
_entity.id
_entity.type
_entity.pdbx_description
1 polymer ?
#
loop_
_entity_poly.entity_id
_entity_poly.type
_entity_poly.pdbx_seq_one_letter_code
_entity_poly.pdbx_strand_id
1 'polypeptide(L)'
;MGPPVKWELTGTIVNVILPQVEHNLTRATKQGSPMQFSLERQNVLKGVRAILTDTRVWLSFIIVGFVAHTLMFGTYLLDDALISLSYSRNLAQGHGFVLTPQSEYVEGFSNFAWVILLTLPYWLGLGDLHPIWLLKPVGISLGVATLLLVYRLPAIAYKVRDNDPLLLFAPLALSISVPFTHWTVAGLENPLYSFLIVLSVSLYLYELHDPTRRPWSAVALLFTALTRPEGIIFSGVVFIHKGLFLLWHRQFPTRRDLLWGSIIFGGYGVFLLWRYSYFGYWVPNTFYAKVGDKRSLLTALFNVNDSGWRYILSFIWHQGIVFLVPLVFISLFLRLGLWSNILFVGIGSSLMLYIIYVGGDWWQQYRFISPIIPLLYVIVAGGLLLVSSAVSSFLHTYQTSIPAVVSKTVLLATMGGVLLAIYLPNHIAQAKIKLQVPGEILLARGEYFRNYAQLLQVPQAKYLEPDVGGTSYVSGLTIVDLAMLADIHIARFKYADALFQDYIFNEQHPAFVRTHGIWTRRSKITTYPEFWASYHPIRVWRDEYGISGNFVRKDLFVREESTDYATNRLSLPSSVNTPVLRKFEAISAYATPGQAYQFTWDWQCPQHCFAKYHTWLILQHSETSDFVQYRFDPAFDLYPTSAWQPNEVIYETRVVTLPLGLQEGQYAVRIGFGNDSEPVQWLYSDMLIVDRNAAHQYALDLYNAHLNLLQNKKFEAAWSVLREARYLAPHDSGYRHAEHKLLQDWEVALAAQARNYFEHGDLDNAVKTFEQMHARRMSFRHPDTRALQREVRDYLMVLGNQQLAAHAYDAAYTAFHQALIVDPKHIWARHRLEDTREYQHYISLYCAAGNARRVWEMYQREVQAGNVPTDEEIEELFFCLQSVADSETLAQWRQRFTLPSIDNPIVLYEQGVPKFRVLGYRVHQDYVYGGRVELILEVLESLDRDYQLWVHGEPSGEGQPFEHQERLPTSQWQAGHIYRQIMPLSAAPDTYAAQFEFRFDDQTHLSFDANSTQIVRSLGQIEILDLLPAYVTEVMVQY
;
A
#
# COMPACT_ATOMS: atom_id res chain seq x y z
N MET A 1 -28.42 18.99 -17.90
CA MET A 1 -28.74 18.69 -19.32
C MET A 1 -28.19 19.83 -20.17
N GLY A 2 -27.37 19.54 -21.16
CA GLY A 2 -26.83 20.51 -22.14
C GLY A 2 -26.80 19.85 -23.53
N PRO A 3 -26.74 20.62 -24.62
CA PRO A 3 -26.94 20.08 -25.96
C PRO A 3 -25.81 19.12 -26.38
N PRO A 4 -26.10 18.04 -27.11
CA PRO A 4 -25.08 17.12 -27.58
C PRO A 4 -24.23 17.78 -28.67
N VAL A 5 -22.93 17.91 -28.42
CA VAL A 5 -21.95 18.24 -29.46
C VAL A 5 -21.89 17.06 -30.43
N LYS A 6 -22.46 17.24 -31.63
CA LYS A 6 -22.36 16.26 -32.71
C LYS A 6 -20.92 16.16 -33.19
N TRP A 7 -20.29 15.01 -32.98
CA TRP A 7 -19.02 14.67 -33.60
C TRP A 7 -19.24 14.28 -35.07
N GLU A 8 -19.22 15.25 -35.97
CA GLU A 8 -19.20 15.01 -37.42
C GLU A 8 -17.81 14.53 -37.87
N LEU A 9 -17.52 13.24 -37.68
CA LEU A 9 -16.27 12.60 -38.13
C LEU A 9 -16.46 11.48 -39.16
N THR A 10 -17.69 11.33 -39.69
CA THR A 10 -18.02 10.48 -40.84
C THR A 10 -18.31 11.28 -42.13
N GLY A 11 -18.39 12.61 -42.03
CA GLY A 11 -18.81 13.48 -43.13
C GLY A 11 -17.85 13.53 -44.32
N THR A 12 -16.53 13.41 -44.14
CA THR A 12 -15.55 13.70 -45.20
C THR A 12 -15.51 12.63 -46.30
N ILE A 13 -15.78 11.35 -45.97
CA ILE A 13 -15.84 10.28 -46.97
C ILE A 13 -17.20 10.31 -47.68
N VAL A 14 -18.29 10.53 -46.93
CA VAL A 14 -19.65 10.60 -47.46
C VAL A 14 -19.85 11.83 -48.35
N ASN A 15 -19.54 13.03 -47.87
CA ASN A 15 -19.82 14.29 -48.57
C ASN A 15 -18.87 14.58 -49.74
N VAL A 16 -17.74 13.87 -49.87
CA VAL A 16 -16.89 13.95 -51.06
C VAL A 16 -17.28 12.87 -52.08
N ILE A 17 -17.53 11.63 -51.64
CA ILE A 17 -17.75 10.51 -52.57
C ILE A 17 -19.20 10.44 -53.05
N LEU A 18 -20.22 10.61 -52.20
CA LEU A 18 -21.62 10.47 -52.64
C LEU A 18 -22.05 11.54 -53.65
N PRO A 19 -21.79 12.85 -53.45
CA PRO A 19 -22.13 13.85 -54.47
C PRO A 19 -21.37 13.65 -55.78
N GLN A 20 -20.14 13.12 -55.73
CA GLN A 20 -19.33 12.89 -56.94
C GLN A 20 -19.75 11.59 -57.65
N VAL A 21 -20.21 10.57 -56.93
CA VAL A 21 -20.83 9.36 -57.46
C VAL A 21 -22.22 9.65 -58.02
N GLU A 22 -23.07 10.42 -57.33
CA GLU A 22 -24.37 10.88 -57.86
C GLU A 22 -24.19 11.79 -59.07
N HIS A 23 -23.28 12.76 -59.05
CA HIS A 23 -23.03 13.64 -60.19
C HIS A 23 -22.54 12.85 -61.40
N ASN A 24 -21.65 11.87 -61.21
CA ASN A 24 -21.18 11.01 -62.30
C ASN A 24 -22.28 10.06 -62.80
N LEU A 25 -23.07 9.43 -61.92
CA LEU A 25 -24.24 8.61 -62.30
C LEU A 25 -25.31 9.42 -63.06
N THR A 26 -25.52 10.69 -62.68
CA THR A 26 -26.48 11.60 -63.32
C THR A 26 -25.97 12.16 -64.66
N ARG A 27 -24.64 12.23 -64.85
CA ARG A 27 -24.01 12.52 -66.16
C ARG A 27 -24.05 11.29 -67.07
N ALA A 28 -23.66 10.12 -66.56
CA ALA A 28 -23.59 8.86 -67.30
C ALA A 28 -24.97 8.38 -67.81
N THR A 29 -26.06 8.75 -67.12
CA THR A 29 -27.43 8.48 -67.57
C THR A 29 -27.94 9.43 -68.66
N LYS A 30 -27.26 10.54 -68.94
CA LYS A 30 -27.69 11.54 -69.94
C LYS A 30 -26.84 11.61 -71.21
N GLN A 31 -25.56 11.23 -71.19
CA GLN A 31 -24.71 11.21 -72.39
C GLN A 31 -23.64 10.10 -72.36
N GLY A 32 -23.56 9.29 -73.43
CA GLY A 32 -22.32 8.62 -73.85
C GLY A 32 -22.16 7.12 -73.56
N SER A 33 -22.41 6.29 -74.59
CA SER A 33 -21.90 4.92 -74.87
C SER A 33 -21.67 3.88 -73.73
N PRO A 34 -22.05 2.60 -73.94
CA PRO A 34 -21.80 1.52 -72.96
C PRO A 34 -20.31 1.24 -72.67
N MET A 35 -19.38 1.76 -73.49
CA MET A 35 -17.95 1.59 -73.28
C MET A 35 -17.42 2.48 -72.14
N GLN A 36 -17.92 3.72 -71.97
CA GLN A 36 -17.53 4.59 -70.84
C GLN A 36 -18.04 4.05 -69.50
N PHE A 37 -19.27 3.54 -69.45
CA PHE A 37 -19.86 2.96 -68.24
C PHE A 37 -19.06 1.74 -67.72
N SER A 38 -18.50 0.92 -68.61
CA SER A 38 -17.66 -0.21 -68.21
C SER A 38 -16.29 0.22 -67.67
N LEU A 39 -15.69 1.29 -68.22
CA LEU A 39 -14.45 1.89 -67.73
C LEU A 39 -14.61 2.55 -66.35
N GLU A 40 -15.68 3.32 -66.14
CA GLU A 40 -15.96 3.91 -64.82
C GLU A 40 -16.24 2.83 -63.77
N ARG A 41 -17.06 1.82 -64.10
CA ARG A 41 -17.29 0.68 -63.20
C ARG A 41 -16.01 -0.09 -62.88
N GLN A 42 -15.11 -0.28 -63.85
CA GLN A 42 -13.79 -0.86 -63.60
C GLN A 42 -12.91 0.03 -62.73
N ASN A 43 -12.96 1.35 -62.88
CA ASN A 43 -12.18 2.28 -62.07
C ASN A 43 -12.68 2.36 -60.62
N VAL A 44 -14.00 2.36 -60.41
CA VAL A 44 -14.61 2.22 -59.08
C VAL A 44 -14.24 0.88 -58.44
N LEU A 45 -14.34 -0.24 -59.18
CA LEU A 45 -13.93 -1.56 -58.69
C LEU A 45 -12.43 -1.66 -58.40
N LYS A 46 -11.57 -0.96 -59.17
CA LYS A 46 -10.13 -0.83 -58.88
C LYS A 46 -9.89 0.00 -57.62
N GLY A 47 -10.61 1.11 -57.44
CA GLY A 47 -10.54 1.95 -56.23
C GLY A 47 -10.97 1.19 -54.98
N VAL A 48 -12.12 0.51 -55.03
CA VAL A 48 -12.62 -0.35 -53.95
C VAL A 48 -11.65 -1.50 -53.66
N ARG A 49 -11.09 -2.17 -54.68
CA ARG A 49 -10.03 -3.18 -54.48
C ARG A 49 -8.78 -2.59 -53.84
N ALA A 50 -8.33 -1.41 -54.27
CA ALA A 50 -7.15 -0.76 -53.70
C ALA A 50 -7.35 -0.42 -52.21
N ILE A 51 -8.52 0.10 -51.83
CA ILE A 51 -8.91 0.36 -50.43
C ILE A 51 -8.98 -0.95 -49.62
N LEU A 52 -9.62 -2.00 -50.16
CA LEU A 52 -9.75 -3.29 -49.47
C LEU A 52 -8.42 -4.03 -49.29
N THR A 53 -7.41 -3.73 -50.11
CA THR A 53 -6.05 -4.27 -50.00
C THR A 53 -5.06 -3.36 -49.27
N ASP A 54 -5.45 -2.13 -48.90
CA ASP A 54 -4.58 -1.25 -48.11
C ASP A 54 -4.67 -1.63 -46.63
N THR A 55 -3.60 -2.24 -46.12
CA THR A 55 -3.47 -2.63 -44.72
C THR A 55 -3.62 -1.44 -43.76
N ARG A 56 -3.32 -0.20 -44.20
CA ARG A 56 -3.48 1.00 -43.37
C ARG A 56 -4.94 1.30 -43.04
N VAL A 57 -5.86 1.04 -43.97
CA VAL A 57 -7.30 1.23 -43.75
C VAL A 57 -7.80 0.25 -42.70
N TRP A 58 -7.40 -1.03 -42.80
CA TRP A 58 -7.70 -2.05 -41.80
C TRP A 58 -7.05 -1.77 -40.44
N LEU A 59 -5.82 -1.24 -40.40
CA LEU A 59 -5.17 -0.83 -39.17
C LEU A 59 -5.94 0.30 -38.46
N SER A 60 -6.48 1.27 -39.21
CA SER A 60 -7.38 2.30 -38.65
C SER A 60 -8.65 1.69 -38.05
N PHE A 61 -9.28 0.70 -38.71
CA PHE A 61 -10.42 -0.01 -38.13
C PHE A 61 -10.05 -0.80 -36.86
N ILE A 62 -8.88 -1.43 -36.83
CA ILE A 62 -8.35 -2.12 -35.64
C ILE A 62 -8.13 -1.13 -34.48
N ILE A 63 -7.60 0.07 -34.75
CA ILE A 63 -7.41 1.13 -33.75
C ILE A 63 -8.75 1.64 -33.23
N VAL A 64 -9.74 1.88 -34.10
CA VAL A 64 -11.10 2.28 -33.68
C VAL A 64 -11.76 1.18 -32.84
N GLY A 65 -11.61 -0.10 -33.23
CA GLY A 65 -12.09 -1.24 -32.47
C GLY A 65 -11.43 -1.38 -31.09
N PHE A 66 -10.11 -1.14 -31.01
CA PHE A 66 -9.38 -1.08 -29.76
C PHE A 66 -9.90 0.03 -28.84
N VAL A 67 -10.06 1.25 -29.36
CA VAL A 67 -10.59 2.37 -28.56
C VAL A 67 -12.02 2.04 -28.08
N ALA A 68 -12.88 1.51 -28.94
CA ALA A 68 -14.22 1.06 -28.53
C ALA A 68 -14.19 -0.01 -27.43
N HIS A 69 -13.27 -0.98 -27.51
CA HIS A 69 -13.04 -2.00 -26.48
C HIS A 69 -12.53 -1.37 -25.16
N THR A 70 -11.63 -0.39 -25.20
CA THR A 70 -11.18 0.35 -23.99
C THR A 70 -12.32 1.13 -23.30
N LEU A 71 -13.28 1.66 -24.07
CA LEU A 71 -14.41 2.41 -23.54
C LEU A 71 -15.42 1.50 -22.79
N MET A 72 -15.43 0.19 -23.05
CA MET A 72 -16.29 -0.76 -22.32
C MET A 72 -15.93 -0.89 -20.83
N PHE A 73 -14.72 -0.47 -20.43
CA PHE A 73 -14.29 -0.43 -19.03
C PHE A 73 -14.73 0.84 -18.29
N GLY A 74 -15.56 1.70 -18.90
CA GLY A 74 -16.27 2.81 -18.24
C GLY A 74 -15.37 3.69 -17.35
N THR A 75 -15.76 3.87 -16.08
CA THR A 75 -15.02 4.66 -15.07
C THR A 75 -14.10 3.83 -14.19
N TYR A 76 -13.86 2.55 -14.51
CA TYR A 76 -12.95 1.68 -13.75
C TYR A 76 -11.56 2.31 -13.58
N LEU A 77 -11.04 2.24 -12.36
CA LEU A 77 -9.69 2.65 -12.00
C LEU A 77 -9.19 1.78 -10.84
N LEU A 78 -7.87 1.58 -10.75
CA LEU A 78 -7.24 0.98 -9.57
C LEU A 78 -6.89 2.04 -8.53
N ASP A 79 -6.96 1.67 -7.25
CA ASP A 79 -6.55 2.54 -6.15
C ASP A 79 -5.05 2.87 -6.23
N ASP A 80 -4.19 1.87 -6.50
CA ASP A 80 -2.76 2.02 -6.79
C ASP A 80 -2.43 3.12 -7.84
N ALA A 81 -3.34 3.38 -8.80
CA ALA A 81 -3.12 4.42 -9.81
C ALA A 81 -3.22 5.84 -9.23
N LEU A 82 -4.05 6.02 -8.21
CA LEU A 82 -4.22 7.30 -7.50
C LEU A 82 -3.01 7.61 -6.61
N ILE A 83 -2.28 6.60 -6.12
CA ILE A 83 -0.95 6.78 -5.49
C ILE A 83 -0.01 7.48 -6.48
N SER A 84 0.11 6.95 -7.70
CA SER A 84 1.01 7.51 -8.74
C SER A 84 0.63 8.97 -9.08
N LEU A 85 -0.66 9.30 -9.13
CA LEU A 85 -1.13 10.68 -9.31
C LEU A 85 -0.86 11.58 -8.09
N SER A 86 -0.98 11.08 -6.86
CA SER A 86 -0.67 11.85 -5.66
C SER A 86 0.79 12.32 -5.66
N TYR A 87 1.74 11.42 -5.94
CA TYR A 87 3.15 11.77 -6.12
C TYR A 87 3.36 12.75 -7.28
N SER A 88 2.68 12.56 -8.42
CA SER A 88 2.78 13.43 -9.60
C SER A 88 2.30 14.86 -9.32
N ARG A 89 1.16 14.99 -8.63
CA ARG A 89 0.60 16.28 -8.22
C ARG A 89 1.52 16.97 -7.20
N ASN A 90 1.96 16.25 -6.18
CA ASN A 90 2.78 16.80 -5.11
C ASN A 90 4.16 17.25 -5.63
N LEU A 91 4.72 16.51 -6.60
CA LEU A 91 5.92 16.95 -7.34
C LEU A 91 5.64 18.23 -8.14
N ALA A 92 4.53 18.29 -8.88
CA ALA A 92 4.16 19.47 -9.67
C ALA A 92 3.90 20.72 -8.81
N GLN A 93 3.36 20.54 -7.60
CA GLN A 93 3.10 21.60 -6.61
C GLN A 93 4.34 21.99 -5.79
N GLY A 94 5.49 21.35 -6.00
CA GLY A 94 6.75 21.68 -5.31
C GLY A 94 6.89 21.07 -3.91
N HIS A 95 6.05 20.12 -3.52
CA HIS A 95 6.21 19.34 -2.28
C HIS A 95 7.27 18.22 -2.41
N GLY A 96 7.55 17.78 -3.64
CA GLY A 96 8.49 16.71 -3.96
C GLY A 96 7.80 15.34 -4.09
N PHE A 97 8.58 14.26 -4.09
CA PHE A 97 8.03 12.90 -4.13
C PHE A 97 7.57 12.48 -2.73
N VAL A 98 6.38 12.93 -2.34
CA VAL A 98 5.68 12.58 -1.10
C VAL A 98 4.26 12.11 -1.41
N LEU A 99 3.70 11.21 -0.59
CA LEU A 99 2.34 10.70 -0.77
C LEU A 99 1.29 11.79 -0.54
N THR A 100 1.41 12.56 0.54
CA THR A 100 0.69 13.82 0.78
C THR A 100 1.69 14.92 1.19
N PRO A 101 1.35 16.22 1.13
CA PRO A 101 2.30 17.30 1.42
C PRO A 101 2.94 17.26 2.82
N GLN A 102 2.29 16.58 3.77
CA GLN A 102 2.73 16.34 5.14
C GLN A 102 3.41 14.97 5.35
N SER A 103 3.24 14.02 4.43
CA SER A 103 3.92 12.72 4.49
C SER A 103 5.44 12.85 4.39
N GLU A 104 6.11 11.81 4.88
CA GLU A 104 7.55 11.61 4.75
C GLU A 104 7.97 11.36 3.28
N TYR A 105 9.25 11.56 3.00
CA TYR A 105 9.86 11.29 1.70
C TYR A 105 10.14 9.79 1.54
N VAL A 106 9.09 9.05 1.18
CA VAL A 106 9.12 7.60 0.95
C VAL A 106 8.82 7.30 -0.53
N GLU A 107 9.57 6.39 -1.15
CA GLU A 107 9.28 5.91 -2.51
C GLU A 107 8.15 4.87 -2.48
N GLY A 108 6.92 5.37 -2.28
CA GLY A 108 5.68 4.59 -2.19
C GLY A 108 5.15 4.06 -3.53
N PHE A 109 5.97 4.12 -4.58
CA PHE A 109 5.66 3.67 -5.93
C PHE A 109 6.83 2.85 -6.49
N SER A 110 6.59 2.09 -7.56
CA SER A 110 7.64 1.31 -8.25
C SER A 110 7.72 1.63 -9.75
N ASN A 111 7.16 2.77 -10.16
CA ASN A 111 6.94 3.17 -11.55
C ASN A 111 7.38 4.61 -11.85
N PHE A 112 8.62 4.95 -11.50
CA PHE A 112 9.16 6.32 -11.58
C PHE A 112 8.90 7.03 -12.92
N ALA A 113 9.15 6.38 -14.07
CA ALA A 113 8.90 6.99 -15.38
C ALA A 113 7.41 7.30 -15.63
N TRP A 114 6.48 6.56 -15.02
CA TRP A 114 5.03 6.82 -15.08
C TRP A 114 4.68 8.05 -14.25
N VAL A 115 5.21 8.19 -13.03
CA VAL A 115 5.03 9.39 -12.18
C VAL A 115 5.54 10.64 -12.90
N ILE A 116 6.73 10.59 -13.52
CA ILE A 116 7.26 11.73 -14.30
C ILE A 116 6.34 12.07 -15.49
N LEU A 117 5.85 11.07 -16.23
CA LEU A 117 4.93 11.29 -17.35
C LEU A 117 3.61 11.92 -16.89
N LEU A 118 3.06 11.45 -15.77
CA LEU A 118 1.82 11.96 -15.17
C LEU A 118 1.99 13.31 -14.45
N THR A 119 3.22 13.78 -14.24
CA THR A 119 3.49 15.13 -13.73
C THR A 119 3.26 16.20 -14.82
N LEU A 120 3.46 15.86 -16.10
CA LEU A 120 3.37 16.81 -17.21
C LEU A 120 2.00 17.52 -17.34
N PRO A 121 0.83 16.84 -17.23
CA PRO A 121 -0.46 17.50 -17.24
C PRO A 121 -0.63 18.56 -16.14
N TYR A 122 -0.08 18.34 -14.94
CA TYR A 122 -0.15 19.32 -13.84
C TYR A 122 0.67 20.57 -14.17
N TRP A 123 1.88 20.43 -14.73
CA TRP A 123 2.68 21.56 -15.20
C TRP A 123 2.05 22.32 -16.38
N LEU A 124 1.22 21.65 -17.18
CA LEU A 124 0.44 22.26 -18.27
C LEU A 124 -0.86 22.91 -17.79
N GLY A 125 -1.13 22.97 -16.48
CA GLY A 125 -2.36 23.54 -15.93
C GLY A 125 -3.61 22.67 -16.12
N LEU A 126 -3.45 21.39 -16.47
CA LEU A 126 -4.54 20.41 -16.62
C LEU A 126 -4.78 19.60 -15.34
N GLY A 127 -4.09 19.94 -14.24
CA GLY A 127 -4.11 19.18 -12.98
C GLY A 127 -5.44 19.12 -12.24
N ASP A 128 -6.34 20.07 -12.50
CA ASP A 128 -7.68 20.13 -11.90
C ASP A 128 -8.69 19.19 -12.60
N LEU A 129 -8.28 18.51 -13.68
CA LEU A 129 -9.10 17.51 -14.34
C LEU A 129 -9.28 16.27 -13.45
N HIS A 130 -10.46 15.65 -13.53
CA HIS A 130 -10.75 14.39 -12.84
C HIS A 130 -9.72 13.31 -13.22
N PRO A 131 -9.21 12.48 -12.29
CA PRO A 131 -8.16 11.48 -12.53
C PRO A 131 -8.34 10.59 -13.77
N ILE A 132 -9.58 10.24 -14.09
CA ILE A 132 -9.94 9.45 -15.29
C ILE A 132 -9.48 10.15 -16.58
N TRP A 133 -9.62 11.48 -16.68
CA TRP A 133 -9.21 12.27 -17.84
C TRP A 133 -7.70 12.51 -17.92
N LEU A 134 -6.98 12.34 -16.80
CA LEU A 134 -5.52 12.35 -16.79
C LEU A 134 -4.95 10.99 -17.21
N LEU A 135 -5.50 9.89 -16.68
CA LEU A 135 -4.94 8.55 -16.84
C LEU A 135 -5.36 7.85 -18.13
N LYS A 136 -6.66 7.83 -18.46
CA LYS A 136 -7.16 7.01 -19.58
C LYS A 136 -6.69 7.50 -20.96
N PRO A 137 -6.69 8.82 -21.28
CA PRO A 137 -6.18 9.28 -22.57
C PRO A 137 -4.69 8.97 -22.79
N VAL A 138 -3.86 9.08 -21.75
CA VAL A 138 -2.44 8.72 -21.79
C VAL A 138 -2.28 7.22 -22.04
N GLY A 139 -2.98 6.38 -21.27
CA GLY A 139 -2.98 4.93 -21.45
C GLY A 139 -3.42 4.50 -22.85
N ILE A 140 -4.57 4.98 -23.33
CA ILE A 140 -5.11 4.69 -24.67
C ILE A 140 -4.12 5.12 -25.75
N SER A 141 -3.50 6.30 -25.64
CA SER A 141 -2.52 6.80 -26.61
C SER A 141 -1.29 5.89 -26.71
N LEU A 142 -0.78 5.41 -25.57
CA LEU A 142 0.33 4.45 -25.50
C LEU A 142 -0.07 3.06 -26.02
N GLY A 143 -1.31 2.63 -25.80
CA GLY A 143 -1.90 1.42 -26.38
C GLY A 143 -1.97 1.50 -27.91
N VAL A 144 -2.45 2.61 -28.46
CA VAL A 144 -2.47 2.87 -29.92
C VAL A 144 -1.05 2.95 -30.49
N ALA A 145 -0.12 3.62 -29.80
CA ALA A 145 1.28 3.65 -30.21
C ALA A 145 1.91 2.24 -30.22
N THR A 146 1.55 1.38 -29.27
CA THR A 146 1.95 -0.03 -29.25
C THR A 146 1.38 -0.80 -30.46
N LEU A 147 0.10 -0.61 -30.81
CA LEU A 147 -0.53 -1.20 -32.00
C LEU A 147 0.20 -0.79 -33.29
N LEU A 148 0.57 0.48 -33.43
CA LEU A 148 1.33 0.99 -34.58
C LEU A 148 2.72 0.36 -34.69
N LEU A 149 3.40 0.11 -33.56
CA LEU A 149 4.70 -0.55 -33.54
C LEU A 149 4.59 -2.05 -33.85
N VAL A 150 3.65 -2.80 -33.27
CA VAL A 150 3.51 -4.24 -33.56
C VAL A 150 3.01 -4.53 -34.98
N TYR A 151 2.37 -3.56 -35.65
CA TYR A 151 2.09 -3.66 -37.10
C TYR A 151 3.40 -3.69 -37.93
N ARG A 152 4.41 -2.90 -37.55
CA ARG A 152 5.70 -2.82 -38.26
C ARG A 152 6.72 -3.85 -37.81
N LEU A 153 6.70 -4.27 -36.55
CA LEU A 153 7.73 -5.12 -35.96
C LEU A 153 7.94 -6.47 -36.70
N PRO A 154 6.91 -7.20 -37.17
CA PRO A 154 7.13 -8.42 -37.97
C PRO A 154 7.83 -8.17 -39.31
N ALA A 155 7.56 -7.03 -39.96
CA ALA A 155 8.23 -6.66 -41.21
C ALA A 155 9.74 -6.45 -41.01
N ILE A 156 10.14 -5.85 -39.87
CA ILE A 156 11.55 -5.69 -39.47
C ILE A 156 12.16 -7.04 -39.08
N ALA A 157 11.48 -7.78 -38.21
CA ALA A 157 11.99 -9.00 -37.58
C ALA A 157 12.17 -10.17 -38.56
N TYR A 158 11.27 -10.27 -39.55
CA TYR A 158 11.22 -11.35 -40.54
C TYR A 158 11.51 -10.89 -41.98
N LYS A 159 11.86 -9.60 -42.19
CA LYS A 159 12.23 -9.00 -43.48
C LYS A 159 11.16 -9.14 -44.57
N VAL A 160 9.91 -8.82 -44.22
CA VAL A 160 8.74 -8.91 -45.11
C VAL A 160 8.31 -7.51 -45.59
N ARG A 161 7.62 -7.44 -46.74
CA ARG A 161 7.13 -6.20 -47.35
C ARG A 161 6.12 -5.46 -46.46
N ASP A 162 6.27 -4.14 -46.34
CA ASP A 162 5.49 -3.22 -45.47
C ASP A 162 3.95 -3.23 -45.59
N ASN A 163 3.39 -3.86 -46.63
CA ASN A 163 1.94 -3.91 -46.90
C ASN A 163 1.42 -5.36 -47.00
N ASP A 164 2.09 -6.34 -46.39
CA ASP A 164 1.56 -7.71 -46.34
C ASP A 164 0.34 -7.77 -45.38
N PRO A 165 -0.83 -8.29 -45.80
CA PRO A 165 -2.01 -8.39 -44.94
C PRO A 165 -1.77 -9.11 -43.61
N LEU A 166 -0.83 -10.06 -43.57
CA LEU A 166 -0.52 -10.80 -42.34
C LEU A 166 0.15 -9.94 -41.25
N LEU A 167 0.68 -8.75 -41.59
CA LEU A 167 1.15 -7.77 -40.61
C LEU A 167 0.02 -7.23 -39.71
N LEU A 168 -1.24 -7.35 -40.15
CA LEU A 168 -2.41 -6.97 -39.35
C LEU A 168 -2.74 -7.97 -38.24
N PHE A 169 -2.19 -9.18 -38.26
CA PHE A 169 -2.49 -10.19 -37.25
C PHE A 169 -2.09 -9.74 -35.84
N ALA A 170 -0.87 -9.24 -35.66
CA ALA A 170 -0.38 -8.81 -34.35
C ALA A 170 -1.21 -7.67 -33.72
N PRO A 171 -1.51 -6.55 -34.41
CA PRO A 171 -2.37 -5.51 -33.85
C PRO A 171 -3.84 -5.96 -33.71
N LEU A 172 -4.36 -6.83 -34.59
CA LEU A 172 -5.72 -7.38 -34.44
C LEU A 172 -5.84 -8.26 -33.20
N ALA A 173 -4.92 -9.21 -33.01
CA ALA A 173 -4.90 -10.08 -31.83
C ALA A 173 -4.70 -9.30 -30.53
N LEU A 174 -3.90 -8.23 -30.58
CA LEU A 174 -3.67 -7.35 -29.44
C LEU A 174 -4.89 -6.48 -29.11
N SER A 175 -5.62 -5.96 -30.10
CA SER A 175 -6.80 -5.09 -29.87
C SER A 175 -7.98 -5.81 -29.22
N ILE A 176 -8.11 -7.13 -29.44
CA ILE A 176 -9.13 -7.98 -28.84
C ILE A 176 -8.66 -8.70 -27.56
N SER A 177 -7.38 -8.57 -27.18
CA SER A 177 -6.84 -9.19 -25.97
C SER A 177 -7.31 -8.44 -24.72
N VAL A 178 -8.17 -9.10 -23.92
CA VAL A 178 -8.74 -8.49 -22.70
C VAL A 178 -7.65 -8.08 -21.68
N PRO A 179 -6.60 -8.88 -21.39
CA PRO A 179 -5.46 -8.44 -20.58
C PRO A 179 -4.84 -7.13 -21.04
N PHE A 180 -4.52 -7.00 -22.33
CA PHE A 180 -3.87 -5.80 -22.84
C PHE A 180 -4.81 -4.58 -22.75
N THR A 181 -6.07 -4.72 -23.17
CA THR A 181 -7.03 -3.62 -23.16
C THR A 181 -7.39 -3.18 -21.74
N HIS A 182 -7.63 -4.13 -20.82
CA HIS A 182 -7.92 -3.84 -19.42
C HIS A 182 -6.79 -3.07 -18.75
N TRP A 183 -5.55 -3.58 -18.85
CA TRP A 183 -4.38 -2.94 -18.24
C TRP A 183 -3.98 -1.62 -18.92
N THR A 184 -4.44 -1.36 -20.15
CA THR A 184 -4.29 -0.05 -20.80
C THR A 184 -5.08 1.07 -20.10
N VAL A 185 -6.24 0.76 -19.51
CA VAL A 185 -7.15 1.77 -18.90
C VAL A 185 -7.35 1.64 -17.39
N ALA A 186 -6.64 0.72 -16.73
CA ALA A 186 -6.65 0.55 -15.28
C ALA A 186 -5.96 1.69 -14.50
N GLY A 187 -5.15 2.53 -15.19
CA GLY A 187 -4.47 3.70 -14.63
C GLY A 187 -3.01 3.49 -14.18
N LEU A 188 -2.51 2.25 -14.24
CA LEU A 188 -1.11 1.92 -13.95
C LEU A 188 -0.18 2.07 -15.16
N GLU A 189 1.11 1.83 -14.96
CA GLU A 189 2.17 2.00 -15.95
C GLU A 189 2.20 0.94 -17.07
N ASN A 190 1.36 -0.10 -17.00
CA ASN A 190 1.29 -1.19 -17.97
C ASN A 190 1.32 -0.75 -19.47
N PRO A 191 0.55 0.24 -19.95
CA PRO A 191 0.61 0.68 -21.35
C PRO A 191 1.92 1.40 -21.68
N LEU A 192 2.49 2.19 -20.76
CA LEU A 192 3.82 2.80 -20.93
C LEU A 192 4.89 1.72 -21.03
N TYR A 193 4.85 0.73 -20.13
CA TYR A 193 5.82 -0.36 -20.11
C TYR A 193 5.74 -1.23 -21.36
N SER A 194 4.53 -1.60 -21.80
CA SER A 194 4.27 -2.32 -23.05
C SER A 194 4.85 -1.55 -24.25
N PHE A 195 4.54 -0.25 -24.34
CA PHE A 195 5.03 0.63 -25.40
C PHE A 195 6.55 0.70 -25.41
N LEU A 196 7.19 0.93 -24.26
CA LEU A 196 8.64 1.06 -24.16
C LEU A 196 9.38 -0.25 -24.46
N ILE A 197 8.85 -1.41 -24.10
CA ILE A 197 9.40 -2.72 -24.48
C ILE A 197 9.38 -2.87 -26.01
N VAL A 198 8.21 -2.68 -26.64
CA VAL A 198 8.05 -2.84 -28.08
C VAL A 198 8.87 -1.79 -28.85
N LEU A 199 8.93 -0.54 -28.36
CA LEU A 199 9.75 0.51 -28.92
C LEU A 199 11.24 0.17 -28.83
N SER A 200 11.72 -0.23 -27.65
CA SER A 200 13.11 -0.65 -27.42
C SER A 200 13.53 -1.74 -28.38
N VAL A 201 12.72 -2.78 -28.51
CA VAL A 201 12.97 -3.92 -29.40
C VAL A 201 12.91 -3.50 -30.88
N SER A 202 11.95 -2.66 -31.27
CA SER A 202 11.85 -2.14 -32.66
C SER A 202 13.05 -1.30 -33.05
N LEU A 203 13.46 -0.36 -32.19
CA LEU A 203 14.64 0.47 -32.39
C LEU A 203 15.91 -0.37 -32.41
N TYR A 204 16.07 -1.30 -31.47
CA TYR A 204 17.21 -2.20 -31.38
C TYR A 204 17.39 -3.06 -32.64
N LEU A 205 16.30 -3.64 -33.17
CA LEU A 205 16.37 -4.40 -34.42
C LEU A 205 16.72 -3.52 -35.62
N TYR A 206 16.22 -2.29 -35.73
CA TYR A 206 16.68 -1.35 -36.77
C TYR A 206 18.17 -1.01 -36.61
N GLU A 207 18.61 -0.79 -35.38
CA GLU A 207 19.98 -0.41 -35.02
C GLU A 207 21.02 -1.51 -35.23
N LEU A 208 20.60 -2.79 -35.15
CA LEU A 208 21.39 -3.96 -35.54
C LEU A 208 21.52 -4.10 -37.06
N HIS A 209 20.45 -3.79 -37.80
CA HIS A 209 20.46 -3.89 -39.27
C HIS A 209 21.19 -2.73 -39.95
N ASP A 210 21.27 -1.58 -39.29
CA ASP A 210 21.84 -0.34 -39.84
C ASP A 210 22.84 0.30 -38.83
N PRO A 211 24.16 0.06 -39.03
CA PRO A 211 25.21 0.62 -38.19
C PRO A 211 25.27 2.16 -38.13
N THR A 212 24.61 2.87 -39.06
CA THR A 212 24.65 4.34 -39.13
C THR A 212 23.65 5.01 -38.17
N ARG A 213 22.66 4.26 -37.64
CA ARG A 213 21.61 4.81 -36.77
C ARG A 213 22.12 5.19 -35.39
N ARG A 214 21.48 6.21 -34.80
CA ARG A 214 21.73 6.61 -33.41
C ARG A 214 21.20 5.53 -32.43
N PRO A 215 21.85 5.34 -31.26
CA PRO A 215 21.51 4.30 -30.29
C PRO A 215 20.26 4.62 -29.44
N TRP A 216 19.14 4.99 -30.07
CA TRP A 216 17.91 5.38 -29.36
C TRP A 216 17.28 4.25 -28.55
N SER A 217 17.51 2.99 -28.93
CA SER A 217 17.11 1.82 -28.16
C SER A 217 17.69 1.81 -26.74
N ALA A 218 18.89 2.38 -26.51
CA ALA A 218 19.45 2.53 -25.17
C ALA A 218 18.63 3.46 -24.28
N VAL A 219 18.10 4.55 -24.85
CA VAL A 219 17.24 5.50 -24.13
C VAL A 219 15.91 4.84 -23.81
N ALA A 220 15.30 4.14 -24.78
CA ALA A 220 14.05 3.41 -24.55
C ALA A 220 14.21 2.31 -23.49
N LEU A 221 15.33 1.59 -23.47
CA LEU A 221 15.64 0.57 -22.45
C LEU A 221 15.88 1.18 -21.06
N LEU A 222 16.58 2.31 -20.98
CA LEU A 222 16.70 3.06 -19.72
C LEU A 222 15.31 3.43 -19.18
N PHE A 223 14.44 4.02 -20.01
CA PHE A 223 13.07 4.32 -19.57
C PHE A 223 12.25 3.07 -19.25
N THR A 224 12.49 1.93 -19.92
CA THR A 224 11.90 0.63 -19.56
C THR A 224 12.31 0.23 -18.13
N ALA A 225 13.60 0.32 -17.79
CA ALA A 225 14.13 0.04 -16.45
C ALA A 225 13.66 1.06 -15.38
N LEU A 226 13.39 2.31 -15.75
CA LEU A 226 12.80 3.32 -14.87
C LEU A 226 11.26 3.20 -14.74
N THR A 227 10.61 2.41 -15.59
CA THR A 227 9.15 2.20 -15.53
C THR A 227 8.77 1.08 -14.58
N ARG A 228 9.56 0.00 -14.48
CA ARG A 228 9.36 -1.09 -13.51
C ARG A 228 10.70 -1.75 -13.16
N PRO A 229 10.91 -2.28 -11.93
CA PRO A 229 12.20 -2.85 -11.51
C PRO A 229 12.72 -3.96 -12.42
N GLU A 230 11.84 -4.84 -12.93
CA GLU A 230 12.21 -5.92 -13.85
C GLU A 230 12.62 -5.43 -15.26
N GLY A 231 12.41 -4.16 -15.59
CA GLY A 231 12.86 -3.57 -16.86
C GLY A 231 14.39 -3.51 -17.00
N ILE A 232 15.14 -3.55 -15.90
CA ILE A 232 16.61 -3.71 -15.94
C ILE A 232 17.01 -5.13 -16.39
N ILE A 233 16.18 -6.14 -16.10
CA ILE A 233 16.39 -7.53 -16.56
C ILE A 233 16.23 -7.58 -18.08
N PHE A 234 15.20 -6.94 -18.64
CA PHE A 234 15.03 -6.83 -20.09
C PHE A 234 16.21 -6.09 -20.75
N SER A 235 16.71 -5.03 -20.12
CA SER A 235 17.91 -4.32 -20.57
C SER A 235 19.14 -5.23 -20.58
N GLY A 236 19.31 -6.07 -19.55
CA GLY A 236 20.33 -7.13 -19.48
C GLY A 236 20.18 -8.18 -20.57
N VAL A 237 18.96 -8.65 -20.85
CA VAL A 237 18.68 -9.61 -21.95
C VAL A 237 19.08 -9.02 -23.30
N VAL A 238 18.71 -7.77 -23.60
CA VAL A 238 19.09 -7.12 -24.87
C VAL A 238 20.60 -6.92 -24.96
N PHE A 239 21.26 -6.57 -23.84
CA PHE A 239 22.72 -6.44 -23.77
C PHE A 239 23.43 -7.78 -24.03
N ILE A 240 23.00 -8.87 -23.39
CA ILE A 240 23.52 -10.22 -23.61
C ILE A 240 23.28 -10.67 -25.05
N HIS A 241 22.06 -10.47 -25.57
CA HIS A 241 21.74 -10.77 -26.96
C HIS A 241 22.65 -10.01 -27.94
N LYS A 242 22.96 -8.73 -27.67
CA LYS A 242 23.91 -7.95 -28.46
C LYS A 242 25.32 -8.50 -28.40
N GLY A 243 25.79 -8.89 -27.22
CA GLY A 243 27.08 -9.56 -27.02
C GLY A 243 27.18 -10.86 -27.82
N LEU A 244 26.17 -11.73 -27.70
CA LEU A 244 26.09 -12.99 -28.46
C LEU A 244 26.04 -12.76 -29.97
N PHE A 245 25.30 -11.75 -30.44
CA PHE A 245 25.26 -11.37 -31.85
C PHE A 245 26.63 -10.93 -32.37
N LEU A 246 27.34 -10.05 -31.63
CA LEU A 246 28.68 -9.60 -32.01
C LEU A 246 29.68 -10.76 -32.01
N LEU A 247 29.68 -11.61 -30.97
CA LEU A 247 30.53 -12.80 -30.88
C LEU A 247 30.32 -13.77 -32.04
N TRP A 248 29.06 -14.07 -32.38
CA TRP A 248 28.72 -14.97 -33.48
C TRP A 248 29.21 -14.46 -34.84
N HIS A 249 29.08 -13.15 -35.08
CA HIS A 249 29.56 -12.50 -36.31
C HIS A 249 31.05 -12.12 -36.24
N ARG A 250 31.76 -12.48 -35.16
CA ARG A 250 33.18 -12.18 -34.91
C ARG A 250 33.53 -10.69 -34.99
N GLN A 251 32.64 -9.86 -34.44
CA GLN A 251 32.77 -8.41 -34.38
C GLN A 251 33.19 -7.96 -32.97
N PHE A 252 34.06 -6.95 -32.90
CA PHE A 252 34.42 -6.30 -31.63
C PHE A 252 33.45 -5.16 -31.30
N PRO A 253 33.17 -4.89 -30.00
CA PRO A 253 32.31 -3.79 -29.60
C PRO A 253 32.92 -2.44 -29.98
N THR A 254 32.11 -1.56 -30.57
CA THR A 254 32.51 -0.23 -31.01
C THR A 254 32.31 0.82 -29.92
N ARG A 255 32.82 2.04 -30.11
CA ARG A 255 32.50 3.19 -29.25
C ARG A 255 31.00 3.47 -29.14
N ARG A 256 30.21 3.17 -30.20
CA ARG A 256 28.74 3.27 -30.19
C ARG A 256 28.12 2.22 -29.25
N ASP A 257 28.70 1.03 -29.18
CA ASP A 257 28.20 -0.05 -28.33
C ASP A 257 28.52 0.19 -26.85
N LEU A 258 29.70 0.75 -26.57
CA LEU A 258 30.06 1.26 -25.25
C LEU A 258 29.09 2.38 -24.83
N LEU A 259 28.88 3.39 -25.67
CA LEU A 259 27.91 4.47 -25.40
C LEU A 259 26.49 3.93 -25.17
N TRP A 260 26.05 2.95 -25.97
CA TRP A 260 24.75 2.29 -25.82
C TRP A 260 24.62 1.60 -24.45
N GLY A 261 25.65 0.87 -24.01
CA GLY A 261 25.69 0.27 -22.67
C GLY A 261 25.76 1.31 -21.54
N SER A 262 26.56 2.38 -21.71
CA SER A 262 26.69 3.47 -20.73
C SER A 262 25.41 4.26 -20.53
N ILE A 263 24.61 4.50 -21.58
CA ILE A 263 23.30 5.15 -21.46
C ILE A 263 22.36 4.30 -20.58
N ILE A 264 22.34 2.97 -20.78
CA ILE A 264 21.50 2.06 -20.00
C ILE A 264 21.98 1.98 -18.55
N PHE A 265 23.18 1.43 -18.32
CA PHE A 265 23.65 1.10 -16.99
C PHE A 265 24.20 2.30 -16.21
N GLY A 266 24.84 3.25 -16.90
CA GLY A 266 25.26 4.51 -16.30
C GLY A 266 24.07 5.41 -15.98
N GLY A 267 23.08 5.48 -16.89
CA GLY A 267 21.81 6.21 -16.64
C GLY A 267 21.03 5.62 -15.46
N TYR A 268 20.90 4.29 -15.40
CA TYR A 268 20.24 3.62 -14.27
C TYR A 268 21.06 3.75 -12.98
N GLY A 269 22.39 3.72 -13.05
CA GLY A 269 23.27 3.99 -11.90
C GLY A 269 23.12 5.40 -11.34
N VAL A 270 23.04 6.42 -12.20
CA VAL A 270 22.74 7.80 -11.79
C VAL A 270 21.36 7.91 -11.14
N PHE A 271 20.35 7.21 -11.67
CA PHE A 271 19.04 7.13 -11.03
C PHE A 271 19.08 6.46 -9.65
N LEU A 272 19.83 5.37 -9.47
CA LEU A 272 20.00 4.72 -8.17
C LEU A 272 20.74 5.61 -7.16
N LEU A 273 21.77 6.33 -7.59
CA LEU A 273 22.47 7.31 -6.75
C LEU A 273 21.54 8.46 -6.33
N TRP A 274 20.74 8.99 -7.27
CA TRP A 274 19.71 9.98 -6.97
C TRP A 274 18.68 9.43 -5.98
N ARG A 275 18.11 8.24 -6.23
CA ARG A 275 17.15 7.57 -5.34
C ARG A 275 17.71 7.43 -3.94
N TYR A 276 18.94 6.92 -3.79
CA TYR A 276 19.58 6.75 -2.50
C TYR A 276 19.76 8.10 -1.78
N SER A 277 20.17 9.14 -2.49
CA SER A 277 20.29 10.50 -1.93
C SER A 277 18.95 11.16 -1.57
N TYR A 278 17.86 10.77 -2.24
CA TYR A 278 16.54 11.40 -2.12
C TYR A 278 15.57 10.64 -1.20
N PHE A 279 15.72 9.33 -1.02
CA PHE A 279 14.83 8.49 -0.20
C PHE A 279 15.57 7.70 0.90
N GLY A 280 16.91 7.73 0.94
CA GLY A 280 17.73 6.98 1.90
C GLY A 280 17.88 5.48 1.60
N TYR A 281 17.13 4.94 0.62
CA TYR A 281 17.11 3.51 0.28
C TYR A 281 17.47 3.25 -1.19
N TRP A 282 18.08 2.09 -1.49
CA TRP A 282 18.44 1.68 -2.85
C TRP A 282 17.27 1.10 -3.67
N VAL A 283 16.27 0.56 -2.97
CA VAL A 283 15.06 -0.04 -3.53
C VAL A 283 13.82 0.68 -2.98
N PRO A 284 12.72 0.76 -3.75
CA PRO A 284 11.51 1.45 -3.31
C PRO A 284 10.89 0.77 -2.09
N ASN A 285 10.16 1.52 -1.27
CA ASN A 285 9.55 0.97 -0.05
C ASN A 285 8.54 -0.16 -0.35
N THR A 286 7.88 -0.06 -1.51
CA THR A 286 7.02 -1.11 -2.09
C THR A 286 7.71 -2.46 -2.34
N PHE A 287 9.05 -2.52 -2.37
CA PHE A 287 9.80 -3.79 -2.37
C PHE A 287 9.74 -4.43 -0.98
N TYR A 288 10.13 -3.68 0.07
CA TYR A 288 10.07 -4.17 1.45
C TYR A 288 8.66 -4.60 1.82
N ALA A 289 7.63 -3.82 1.46
CA ALA A 289 6.21 -4.17 1.60
C ALA A 289 5.87 -5.60 1.13
N LYS A 290 6.38 -5.99 -0.05
CA LYS A 290 6.00 -7.22 -0.77
C LYS A 290 6.91 -8.42 -0.50
N VAL A 291 8.12 -8.20 0.02
CA VAL A 291 9.06 -9.28 0.35
C VAL A 291 8.73 -9.85 1.73
N GLY A 292 7.98 -10.94 1.76
CA GLY A 292 7.85 -11.87 2.88
C GLY A 292 8.24 -13.27 2.41
N ASP A 293 9.03 -13.98 3.24
CA ASP A 293 9.64 -15.29 3.00
C ASP A 293 10.32 -15.49 1.64
N LYS A 294 11.67 -15.48 1.66
CA LYS A 294 12.51 -15.67 0.47
C LYS A 294 12.33 -17.08 -0.11
N ARG A 295 11.36 -17.26 -1.01
CA ARG A 295 11.26 -18.46 -1.83
C ARG A 295 12.54 -18.63 -2.65
N SER A 296 13.18 -19.79 -2.52
CA SER A 296 14.29 -20.16 -3.40
C SER A 296 13.77 -20.27 -4.83
N LEU A 297 14.38 -19.54 -5.76
CA LEU A 297 14.05 -19.60 -7.18
C LEU A 297 14.12 -21.03 -7.71
N LEU A 298 15.11 -21.82 -7.27
CA LEU A 298 15.26 -23.22 -7.68
C LEU A 298 14.05 -24.05 -7.22
N THR A 299 13.61 -23.89 -5.97
CA THR A 299 12.43 -24.59 -5.43
C THR A 299 11.15 -24.19 -6.17
N ALA A 300 10.96 -22.90 -6.47
CA ALA A 300 9.81 -22.41 -7.24
C ALA A 300 9.82 -22.92 -8.71
N LEU A 301 11.00 -23.03 -9.33
CA LEU A 301 11.13 -23.54 -10.70
C LEU A 301 10.74 -25.01 -10.83
N PHE A 302 11.20 -25.87 -9.91
CA PHE A 302 10.91 -27.31 -9.98
C PHE A 302 9.54 -27.70 -9.40
N ASN A 303 8.91 -26.85 -8.59
CA ASN A 303 7.55 -27.08 -8.09
C ASN A 303 6.49 -26.55 -9.07
N VAL A 304 6.08 -27.37 -10.05
CA VAL A 304 5.04 -27.02 -11.03
C VAL A 304 3.67 -26.73 -10.39
N ASN A 305 3.45 -27.15 -9.14
CA ASN A 305 2.25 -26.81 -8.36
C ASN A 305 2.32 -25.42 -7.70
N ASP A 306 3.41 -24.66 -7.83
CA ASP A 306 3.52 -23.30 -7.30
C ASP A 306 2.54 -22.32 -7.98
N SER A 307 2.17 -21.28 -7.23
CA SER A 307 1.27 -20.19 -7.68
C SER A 307 1.75 -19.50 -8.96
N GLY A 308 3.06 -19.34 -9.17
CA GLY A 308 3.62 -18.74 -10.39
C GLY A 308 3.41 -19.59 -11.64
N TRP A 309 3.60 -20.91 -11.55
CA TRP A 309 3.30 -21.85 -12.63
C TRP A 309 1.80 -21.91 -12.94
N ARG A 310 0.95 -21.98 -11.92
CA ARG A 310 -0.52 -21.94 -12.07
C ARG A 310 -0.98 -20.67 -12.80
N TYR A 311 -0.41 -19.51 -12.45
CA TYR A 311 -0.70 -18.23 -13.09
C TYR A 311 -0.35 -18.22 -14.58
N ILE A 312 0.82 -18.73 -14.97
CA ILE A 312 1.25 -18.84 -16.37
C ILE A 312 0.39 -19.84 -17.16
N LEU A 313 0.10 -21.02 -16.59
CA LEU A 313 -0.72 -22.04 -17.23
C LEU A 313 -2.17 -21.56 -17.41
N SER A 314 -2.72 -20.86 -16.43
CA SER A 314 -4.03 -20.21 -16.54
C SER A 314 -4.04 -19.12 -17.61
N PHE A 315 -2.97 -18.34 -17.79
CA PHE A 315 -2.86 -17.40 -18.91
C PHE A 315 -2.91 -18.13 -20.26
N ILE A 316 -2.10 -19.19 -20.43
CA ILE A 316 -2.05 -19.97 -21.67
C ILE A 316 -3.42 -20.56 -22.01
N TRP A 317 -4.13 -21.07 -21.01
CA TRP A 317 -5.47 -21.65 -21.17
C TRP A 317 -6.55 -20.59 -21.44
N HIS A 318 -6.72 -19.61 -20.54
CA HIS A 318 -7.80 -18.61 -20.65
C HIS A 318 -7.64 -17.65 -21.83
N GLN A 319 -6.42 -17.42 -22.34
CA GLN A 319 -6.20 -16.63 -23.55
C GLN A 319 -6.10 -17.50 -24.82
N GLY A 320 -6.32 -18.82 -24.72
CA GLY A 320 -6.27 -19.74 -25.87
C GLY A 320 -4.92 -19.81 -26.58
N ILE A 321 -3.82 -19.44 -25.90
CA ILE A 321 -2.47 -19.44 -26.48
C ILE A 321 -2.07 -20.84 -26.94
N VAL A 322 -2.62 -21.90 -26.33
CA VAL A 322 -2.46 -23.30 -26.78
C VAL A 322 -2.75 -23.50 -28.27
N PHE A 323 -3.71 -22.78 -28.86
CA PHE A 323 -4.01 -22.84 -30.30
C PHE A 323 -2.98 -22.09 -31.17
N LEU A 324 -2.23 -21.16 -30.58
CA LEU A 324 -1.16 -20.41 -31.23
C LEU A 324 0.22 -21.07 -31.07
N VAL A 325 0.37 -22.01 -30.13
CA VAL A 325 1.62 -22.75 -29.86
C VAL A 325 2.24 -23.34 -31.15
N PRO A 326 1.51 -24.00 -32.07
CA PRO A 326 2.09 -24.49 -33.32
C PRO A 326 2.73 -23.39 -34.18
N LEU A 327 2.12 -22.20 -34.23
CA LEU A 327 2.66 -21.05 -34.98
C LEU A 327 3.90 -20.47 -34.30
N VAL A 328 3.95 -20.47 -32.97
CA VAL A 328 5.16 -20.13 -32.20
C VAL A 328 6.28 -21.12 -32.55
N PHE A 329 6.04 -22.44 -32.46
CA PHE A 329 7.03 -23.46 -32.83
C PHE A 329 7.52 -23.33 -34.28
N ILE A 330 6.61 -23.14 -35.24
CA ILE A 330 6.97 -22.91 -36.66
C ILE A 330 7.89 -21.69 -36.82
N SER A 331 7.56 -20.58 -36.15
CA SER A 331 8.39 -19.36 -36.14
C SER A 331 9.78 -19.62 -35.58
N LEU A 332 9.88 -20.26 -34.42
CA LEU A 332 11.15 -20.47 -33.72
C LEU A 332 12.09 -21.45 -34.44
N PHE A 333 11.57 -22.57 -34.96
CA PHE A 333 12.40 -23.68 -35.44
C PHE A 333 12.79 -23.61 -36.92
N LEU A 334 12.04 -22.89 -37.77
CA LEU A 334 12.35 -22.77 -39.20
C LEU A 334 13.36 -21.65 -39.56
N ARG A 335 14.13 -21.17 -38.57
CA ARG A 335 15.28 -20.23 -38.67
C ARG A 335 15.01 -18.84 -39.27
N LEU A 336 13.84 -18.56 -39.81
CA LEU A 336 13.48 -17.24 -40.35
C LEU A 336 13.41 -16.22 -39.19
N GLY A 337 14.25 -15.19 -39.25
CA GLY A 337 14.36 -14.21 -38.15
C GLY A 337 15.01 -14.73 -36.87
N LEU A 338 15.90 -15.76 -36.95
CA LEU A 338 16.52 -16.44 -35.79
C LEU A 338 16.93 -15.50 -34.64
N TRP A 339 17.71 -14.44 -34.91
CA TRP A 339 18.14 -13.49 -33.87
C TRP A 339 16.98 -12.72 -33.24
N SER A 340 16.03 -12.24 -34.06
CA SER A 340 14.79 -11.63 -33.56
C SER A 340 14.03 -12.57 -32.63
N ASN A 341 13.93 -13.86 -33.01
CA ASN A 341 13.28 -14.89 -32.19
C ASN A 341 14.03 -15.21 -30.90
N ILE A 342 15.37 -15.29 -30.92
CA ILE A 342 16.19 -15.45 -29.70
C ILE A 342 15.95 -14.27 -28.75
N LEU A 343 15.90 -13.04 -29.27
CA LEU A 343 15.58 -11.84 -28.49
C LEU A 343 14.18 -11.90 -27.87
N PHE A 344 13.15 -12.21 -28.67
CA PHE A 344 11.77 -12.28 -28.17
C PHE A 344 11.60 -13.39 -27.11
N VAL A 345 12.21 -14.57 -27.33
CA VAL A 345 12.22 -15.68 -26.38
C VAL A 345 12.98 -15.32 -25.11
N GLY A 346 14.13 -14.65 -25.21
CA GLY A 346 14.90 -14.20 -24.03
C GLY A 346 14.13 -13.20 -23.16
N ILE A 347 13.42 -12.24 -23.78
CA ILE A 347 12.56 -11.29 -23.05
C ILE A 347 11.41 -12.06 -22.40
N GLY A 348 10.71 -12.89 -23.16
CA GLY A 348 9.58 -13.70 -22.65
C GLY A 348 9.98 -14.62 -21.50
N SER A 349 11.08 -15.36 -21.64
CA SER A 349 11.56 -16.29 -20.61
C SER A 349 12.02 -15.57 -19.36
N SER A 350 12.72 -14.43 -19.47
CA SER A 350 13.13 -13.64 -18.31
C SER A 350 11.94 -13.15 -17.47
N LEU A 351 10.81 -12.82 -18.11
CA LEU A 351 9.57 -12.49 -17.40
C LEU A 351 8.89 -13.73 -16.81
N MET A 352 8.86 -14.87 -17.50
CA MET A 352 8.31 -16.10 -16.92
C MET A 352 9.09 -16.51 -15.66
N LEU A 353 10.43 -16.41 -15.69
CA LEU A 353 11.28 -16.65 -14.52
C LEU A 353 10.97 -15.69 -13.36
N TYR A 354 10.77 -14.40 -13.65
CA TYR A 354 10.34 -13.41 -12.64
C TYR A 354 8.94 -13.73 -12.06
N ILE A 355 7.99 -14.15 -12.89
CA ILE A 355 6.63 -14.52 -12.45
C ILE A 355 6.66 -15.78 -11.57
N ILE A 356 7.49 -16.77 -11.91
CA ILE A 356 7.71 -17.97 -11.08
C ILE A 356 8.38 -17.59 -9.76
N TYR A 357 9.40 -16.72 -9.79
CA TYR A 357 10.08 -16.23 -8.59
C TYR A 357 9.15 -15.54 -7.59
N VAL A 358 8.30 -14.64 -8.10
CA VAL A 358 7.37 -13.83 -7.28
C VAL A 358 6.11 -14.63 -6.91
N GLY A 359 5.84 -15.75 -7.56
CA GLY A 359 4.68 -16.60 -7.29
C GLY A 359 3.38 -16.14 -7.97
N GLY A 360 3.47 -15.41 -9.08
CA GLY A 360 2.31 -14.89 -9.84
C GLY A 360 1.84 -13.51 -9.39
N ASP A 361 0.61 -13.14 -9.77
CA ASP A 361 -0.09 -11.94 -9.28
C ASP A 361 -1.50 -12.31 -8.84
N TRP A 362 -2.02 -11.60 -7.84
CA TRP A 362 -3.36 -11.82 -7.30
C TRP A 362 -4.43 -11.01 -8.06
N TRP A 363 -4.03 -9.98 -8.80
CA TRP A 363 -4.91 -9.26 -9.71
C TRP A 363 -5.28 -10.11 -10.93
N GLN A 364 -6.53 -9.95 -11.38
CA GLN A 364 -7.05 -10.62 -12.56
C GLN A 364 -6.39 -10.10 -13.86
N GLN A 365 -6.73 -10.74 -14.98
CA GLN A 365 -6.26 -10.33 -16.32
C GLN A 365 -4.74 -10.27 -16.48
N TYR A 366 -3.99 -11.06 -15.71
CA TYR A 366 -2.57 -11.34 -15.93
C TYR A 366 -1.66 -10.09 -16.03
N ARG A 367 -1.80 -9.15 -15.08
CA ARG A 367 -1.05 -7.88 -15.03
C ARG A 367 0.42 -8.01 -15.38
N PHE A 368 1.11 -9.02 -14.83
CA PHE A 368 2.54 -9.20 -15.04
C PHE A 368 2.88 -9.71 -16.45
N ILE A 369 1.99 -10.44 -17.11
CA ILE A 369 2.22 -10.95 -18.50
C ILE A 369 1.80 -9.91 -19.55
N SER A 370 0.82 -9.05 -19.24
CA SER A 370 0.27 -8.07 -20.17
C SER A 370 1.30 -7.27 -20.99
N PRO A 371 2.48 -6.86 -20.45
CA PRO A 371 3.44 -6.04 -21.19
C PRO A 371 4.18 -6.75 -22.34
N ILE A 372 4.24 -8.09 -22.34
CA ILE A 372 4.92 -8.87 -23.39
C ILE A 372 3.97 -9.57 -24.37
N ILE A 373 2.67 -9.54 -24.12
CA ILE A 373 1.64 -9.98 -25.08
C ILE A 373 1.86 -9.39 -26.49
N PRO A 374 2.23 -8.11 -26.65
CA PRO A 374 2.61 -7.54 -27.95
C PRO A 374 3.69 -8.34 -28.69
N LEU A 375 4.75 -8.80 -28.00
CA LEU A 375 5.84 -9.57 -28.61
C LEU A 375 5.41 -11.02 -28.92
N LEU A 376 4.56 -11.63 -28.09
CA LEU A 376 4.00 -12.96 -28.34
C LEU A 376 3.25 -12.99 -29.68
N TYR A 377 2.35 -12.03 -29.94
CA TYR A 377 1.63 -11.99 -31.22
C TYR A 377 2.52 -11.65 -32.42
N VAL A 378 3.65 -10.97 -32.22
CA VAL A 378 4.67 -10.78 -33.27
C VAL A 378 5.35 -12.11 -33.62
N ILE A 379 5.70 -12.96 -32.65
CA ILE A 379 6.23 -14.31 -32.92
C ILE A 379 5.23 -15.14 -33.73
N VAL A 380 3.94 -15.11 -33.33
CA VAL A 380 2.85 -15.82 -34.01
C VAL A 380 2.65 -15.29 -35.43
N ALA A 381 2.76 -13.98 -35.66
CA ALA A 381 2.76 -13.40 -37.01
C ALA A 381 3.90 -13.94 -37.88
N GLY A 382 5.10 -14.14 -37.31
CA GLY A 382 6.21 -14.85 -37.97
C GLY A 382 5.84 -16.27 -38.42
N GLY A 383 5.16 -17.02 -37.54
CA GLY A 383 4.63 -18.35 -37.86
C GLY A 383 3.59 -18.33 -38.98
N LEU A 384 2.68 -17.35 -38.99
CA LEU A 384 1.68 -17.18 -40.05
C LEU A 384 2.32 -16.81 -41.40
N LEU A 385 3.35 -15.97 -41.40
CA LEU A 385 4.12 -15.61 -42.60
C LEU A 385 4.79 -16.86 -43.19
N LEU A 386 5.37 -17.72 -42.35
CA LEU A 386 5.94 -19.02 -42.74
C LEU A 386 4.90 -19.97 -43.31
N VAL A 387 3.79 -20.22 -42.60
CA VAL A 387 2.69 -21.09 -43.08
C VAL A 387 2.14 -20.56 -44.40
N SER A 388 1.92 -19.25 -44.52
CA SER A 388 1.44 -18.65 -45.77
C SER A 388 2.43 -18.81 -46.91
N SER A 389 3.74 -18.72 -46.66
CA SER A 389 4.74 -18.95 -47.70
C SER A 389 4.68 -20.40 -48.22
N ALA A 390 4.64 -21.39 -47.32
CA ALA A 390 4.52 -22.81 -47.67
C ALA A 390 3.23 -23.11 -48.45
N VAL A 391 2.07 -22.58 -47.99
CA VAL A 391 0.79 -22.70 -48.69
C VAL A 391 0.84 -22.05 -50.07
N SER A 392 1.48 -20.88 -50.20
CA SER A 392 1.59 -20.21 -51.50
C SER A 392 2.46 -20.99 -52.50
N SER A 393 3.56 -21.59 -52.04
CA SER A 393 4.40 -22.48 -52.85
C SER A 393 3.61 -23.72 -53.29
N PHE A 394 2.87 -24.35 -52.37
CA PHE A 394 2.01 -25.50 -52.68
C PHE A 394 0.93 -25.15 -53.73
N LEU A 395 0.17 -24.08 -53.52
CA LEU A 395 -0.89 -23.65 -54.46
C LEU A 395 -0.35 -23.30 -55.85
N HIS A 396 0.87 -22.77 -55.94
CA HIS A 396 1.57 -22.51 -57.20
C HIS A 396 2.02 -23.81 -57.88
N THR A 397 2.46 -24.83 -57.13
CA THR A 397 2.81 -26.15 -57.68
C THR A 397 1.60 -26.83 -58.33
N TYR A 398 0.40 -26.65 -57.79
CA TYR A 398 -0.86 -27.22 -58.31
C TYR A 398 -1.63 -26.31 -59.28
N GLN A 399 -0.99 -25.27 -59.84
CA GLN A 399 -1.56 -24.36 -60.86
C GLN A 399 -2.93 -23.73 -60.50
N THR A 400 -3.23 -23.58 -59.21
CA THR A 400 -4.52 -23.01 -58.78
C THR A 400 -4.57 -21.50 -59.02
N SER A 401 -5.68 -21.00 -59.57
CA SER A 401 -5.84 -19.60 -59.97
C SER A 401 -6.24 -18.64 -58.83
N ILE A 402 -6.03 -19.04 -57.57
CA ILE A 402 -6.34 -18.22 -56.39
C ILE A 402 -5.20 -17.21 -56.16
N PRO A 403 -5.46 -15.88 -56.18
CA PRO A 403 -4.42 -14.89 -55.93
C PRO A 403 -3.87 -15.02 -54.50
N ALA A 404 -2.55 -14.94 -54.33
CA ALA A 404 -1.88 -15.08 -53.01
C ALA A 404 -2.35 -14.06 -51.95
N VAL A 405 -2.95 -12.94 -52.37
CA VAL A 405 -3.59 -11.98 -51.46
C VAL A 405 -4.88 -12.57 -50.87
N VAL A 406 -5.68 -13.30 -51.65
CA VAL A 406 -6.94 -13.91 -51.19
C VAL A 406 -6.66 -15.01 -50.17
N SER A 407 -5.69 -15.88 -50.42
CA SER A 407 -5.34 -16.94 -49.44
C SER A 407 -4.80 -16.36 -48.13
N LYS A 408 -4.02 -15.27 -48.17
CA LYS A 408 -3.58 -14.51 -46.98
C LYS A 408 -4.73 -13.87 -46.23
N THR A 409 -5.66 -13.21 -46.92
CA THR A 409 -6.83 -12.59 -46.28
C THR A 409 -7.76 -13.63 -45.67
N VAL A 410 -7.96 -14.79 -46.32
CA VAL A 410 -8.73 -15.91 -45.76
C VAL A 410 -8.03 -16.46 -44.51
N LEU A 411 -6.72 -16.72 -44.56
CA LEU A 411 -5.95 -17.19 -43.39
C LEU A 411 -6.06 -16.21 -42.22
N LEU A 412 -5.93 -14.90 -42.47
CA LEU A 412 -6.10 -13.85 -41.47
C LEU A 412 -7.53 -13.83 -40.89
N ALA A 413 -8.56 -13.91 -41.75
CA ALA A 413 -9.95 -13.90 -41.33
C ALA A 413 -10.32 -15.16 -40.51
N THR A 414 -9.85 -16.33 -40.90
CA THR A 414 -10.00 -17.57 -40.13
C THR A 414 -9.32 -17.46 -38.77
N MET A 415 -8.07 -16.98 -38.71
CA MET A 415 -7.34 -16.86 -37.44
C MET A 415 -7.95 -15.79 -36.53
N GLY A 416 -8.40 -14.66 -37.09
CA GLY A 416 -9.16 -13.64 -36.36
C GLY A 416 -10.50 -14.16 -35.85
N GLY A 417 -11.21 -14.98 -36.62
CA GLY A 417 -12.45 -15.64 -36.21
C GLY A 417 -12.24 -16.65 -35.07
N VAL A 418 -11.16 -17.45 -35.12
CA VAL A 418 -10.77 -18.36 -34.04
C VAL A 418 -10.45 -17.58 -32.76
N LEU A 419 -9.64 -16.52 -32.85
CA LEU A 419 -9.35 -15.65 -31.70
C LEU A 419 -10.63 -15.01 -31.13
N LEU A 420 -11.53 -14.51 -31.99
CA LEU A 420 -12.79 -13.92 -31.54
C LEU A 420 -13.68 -14.96 -30.83
N ALA A 421 -13.74 -16.20 -31.34
CA ALA A 421 -14.47 -17.30 -30.70
C ALA A 421 -13.88 -17.72 -29.35
N ILE A 422 -12.57 -17.52 -29.13
CA ILE A 422 -11.89 -17.75 -27.85
C ILE A 422 -12.12 -16.57 -26.88
N TYR A 423 -11.99 -15.33 -27.35
CA TYR A 423 -12.06 -14.16 -26.48
C TYR A 423 -13.48 -13.74 -26.12
N LEU A 424 -14.47 -13.93 -27.00
CA LEU A 424 -15.85 -13.50 -26.74
C LEU A 424 -16.50 -14.20 -25.52
N PRO A 425 -16.40 -15.54 -25.33
CA PRO A 425 -16.91 -16.20 -24.12
C PRO A 425 -16.20 -15.72 -22.84
N ASN A 426 -14.89 -15.54 -22.90
CA ASN A 426 -14.08 -15.04 -21.78
C ASN A 426 -14.49 -13.60 -21.41
N HIS A 427 -14.67 -12.72 -22.39
CA HIS A 427 -15.10 -11.34 -22.17
C HIS A 427 -16.53 -11.28 -21.58
N ILE A 428 -17.45 -12.15 -22.02
CA ILE A 428 -18.81 -12.26 -21.45
C ILE A 428 -18.77 -12.78 -20.01
N ALA A 429 -17.92 -13.76 -19.71
CA ALA A 429 -17.73 -14.27 -18.35
C ALA A 429 -17.17 -13.17 -17.42
N GLN A 430 -16.21 -12.39 -17.91
CA GLN A 430 -15.54 -11.34 -17.13
C GLN A 430 -16.38 -10.07 -16.94
N ALA A 431 -17.26 -9.73 -17.88
CA ALA A 431 -18.25 -8.66 -17.71
C ALA A 431 -19.21 -8.90 -16.53
N LYS A 432 -19.29 -10.13 -16.01
CA LYS A 432 -20.07 -10.50 -14.81
C LYS A 432 -19.26 -10.43 -13.50
N ILE A 433 -17.95 -10.18 -13.54
CA ILE A 433 -17.07 -10.25 -12.35
C ILE A 433 -17.01 -8.88 -11.63
N LYS A 434 -17.51 -8.86 -10.39
CA LYS A 434 -17.74 -7.69 -9.53
C LYS A 434 -16.49 -6.96 -8.98
N LEU A 435 -15.33 -7.04 -9.63
CA LEU A 435 -14.06 -6.48 -9.12
C LEU A 435 -13.66 -5.12 -9.71
N GLN A 436 -14.49 -4.53 -10.57
CA GLN A 436 -14.29 -3.16 -11.04
C GLN A 436 -14.93 -2.18 -10.06
N VAL A 437 -14.13 -1.61 -9.16
CA VAL A 437 -14.54 -0.44 -8.36
C VAL A 437 -14.54 0.79 -9.29
N PRO A 438 -15.66 1.51 -9.44
CA PRO A 438 -15.70 2.78 -10.16
C PRO A 438 -14.76 3.80 -9.50
N GLY A 439 -14.01 4.58 -10.28
CA GLY A 439 -13.07 5.56 -9.76
C GLY A 439 -13.72 6.57 -8.80
N GLU A 440 -15.01 6.87 -9.00
CA GLU A 440 -15.81 7.73 -8.13
C GLU A 440 -15.87 7.23 -6.67
N ILE A 441 -15.94 5.91 -6.45
CA ILE A 441 -16.01 5.31 -5.11
C ILE A 441 -14.66 5.43 -4.38
N LEU A 442 -13.55 5.35 -5.11
CA LEU A 442 -12.20 5.52 -4.56
C LEU A 442 -12.00 6.96 -4.05
N LEU A 443 -12.48 7.95 -4.81
CA LEU A 443 -12.39 9.36 -4.42
C LEU A 443 -13.33 9.68 -3.24
N ALA A 444 -14.58 9.20 -3.27
CA ALA A 444 -15.55 9.41 -2.18
C ALA A 444 -15.04 8.91 -0.82
N ARG A 445 -14.24 7.84 -0.80
CA ARG A 445 -13.58 7.33 0.43
C ARG A 445 -12.66 8.37 1.07
N GLY A 446 -11.83 9.04 0.28
CA GLY A 446 -10.93 10.09 0.77
C GLY A 446 -11.65 11.41 1.12
N GLU A 447 -12.89 11.60 0.69
CA GLU A 447 -13.75 12.71 1.13
C GLU A 447 -14.37 12.43 2.49
N TYR A 448 -14.79 11.19 2.75
CA TYR A 448 -15.44 10.78 4.00
C TYR A 448 -14.70 11.25 5.26
N PHE A 449 -13.42 10.87 5.41
CA PHE A 449 -12.63 11.30 6.57
C PHE A 449 -12.10 12.73 6.49
N ARG A 450 -11.98 13.35 5.30
CA ARG A 450 -11.73 14.80 5.20
C ARG A 450 -12.87 15.59 5.84
N ASN A 451 -14.11 15.18 5.57
CA ASN A 451 -15.29 15.86 6.10
C ASN A 451 -15.34 15.74 7.63
N TYR A 452 -15.06 14.57 8.20
CA TYR A 452 -14.92 14.45 9.67
C TYR A 452 -13.74 15.24 10.23
N ALA A 453 -12.59 15.26 9.55
CA ALA A 453 -11.45 16.09 9.95
C ALA A 453 -11.77 17.58 9.97
N GLN A 454 -12.62 18.05 9.05
CA GLN A 454 -13.11 19.43 9.02
C GLN A 454 -14.14 19.70 10.13
N LEU A 455 -15.09 18.78 10.36
CA LEU A 455 -16.08 18.87 11.44
C LEU A 455 -15.44 18.91 12.83
N LEU A 456 -14.48 18.02 13.09
CA LEU A 456 -13.68 17.95 14.32
C LEU A 456 -12.55 18.99 14.37
N GLN A 457 -12.45 19.89 13.38
CA GLN A 457 -11.44 20.97 13.29
C GLN A 457 -9.97 20.51 13.35
N VAL A 458 -9.70 19.27 12.94
CA VAL A 458 -8.36 18.64 12.83
C VAL A 458 -7.95 18.42 11.35
N PRO A 459 -7.83 19.46 10.51
CA PRO A 459 -7.66 19.31 9.05
C PRO A 459 -6.29 18.75 8.59
N GLN A 460 -5.38 18.45 9.52
CA GLN A 460 -4.13 17.72 9.27
C GLN A 460 -4.05 16.40 10.06
N ALA A 461 -5.21 15.87 10.45
CA ALA A 461 -5.37 14.56 11.07
C ALA A 461 -4.55 13.50 10.35
N LYS A 462 -3.89 12.63 11.13
CA LYS A 462 -3.31 11.39 10.63
C LYS A 462 -4.43 10.35 10.43
N TYR A 463 -4.39 9.61 9.33
CA TYR A 463 -5.38 8.59 8.99
C TYR A 463 -4.67 7.27 8.66
N LEU A 464 -4.92 6.24 9.45
CA LEU A 464 -4.42 4.88 9.23
C LEU A 464 -5.38 4.12 8.31
N GLU A 465 -4.91 3.75 7.12
CA GLU A 465 -5.71 3.17 6.04
C GLU A 465 -4.81 2.25 5.19
N PRO A 466 -5.24 1.04 4.82
CA PRO A 466 -4.51 0.20 3.87
C PRO A 466 -4.76 0.58 2.39
N ASP A 467 -5.93 1.13 2.07
CA ASP A 467 -6.29 1.51 0.70
C ASP A 467 -5.96 3.00 0.46
N VAL A 468 -4.67 3.31 0.34
CA VAL A 468 -4.15 4.69 0.40
C VAL A 468 -4.31 5.52 -0.88
N GLY A 469 -4.74 4.94 -2.00
CA GLY A 469 -4.77 5.59 -3.31
C GLY A 469 -5.71 6.79 -3.38
N GLY A 470 -7.02 6.54 -3.44
CA GLY A 470 -8.02 7.61 -3.48
C GLY A 470 -7.94 8.52 -2.26
N THR A 471 -7.62 7.94 -1.11
CA THR A 471 -7.42 8.65 0.16
C THR A 471 -6.28 9.68 0.08
N SER A 472 -5.07 9.29 -0.35
CA SER A 472 -3.95 10.24 -0.50
C SER A 472 -4.23 11.29 -1.58
N TYR A 473 -4.94 10.92 -2.65
CA TYR A 473 -5.24 11.87 -3.71
C TYR A 473 -6.17 12.97 -3.22
N VAL A 474 -7.35 12.66 -2.67
CA VAL A 474 -8.30 13.74 -2.32
C VAL A 474 -8.16 14.25 -0.89
N SER A 475 -7.86 13.41 0.11
CA SER A 475 -8.17 13.74 1.52
C SER A 475 -7.46 14.97 2.06
N GLY A 476 -6.20 15.20 1.69
CA GLY A 476 -5.34 16.22 2.32
C GLY A 476 -4.92 15.86 3.74
N LEU A 477 -5.21 14.65 4.20
CA LEU A 477 -4.81 14.12 5.51
C LEU A 477 -3.40 13.51 5.45
N THR A 478 -2.75 13.37 6.60
CA THR A 478 -1.46 12.69 6.68
C THR A 478 -1.73 11.19 6.72
N ILE A 479 -1.28 10.43 5.73
CA ILE A 479 -1.61 9.00 5.63
C ILE A 479 -0.55 8.17 6.36
N VAL A 480 -1.00 7.27 7.23
CA VAL A 480 -0.21 6.17 7.80
C VAL A 480 -0.64 4.91 7.03
N ASP A 481 0.29 4.30 6.29
CA ASP A 481 -0.05 3.29 5.28
C ASP A 481 0.00 1.88 5.86
N LEU A 482 -1.16 1.36 6.23
CA LEU A 482 -1.30 0.01 6.80
C LEU A 482 -0.94 -1.10 5.79
N ALA A 483 -0.94 -0.81 4.48
CA ALA A 483 -0.53 -1.72 3.42
C ALA A 483 0.96 -1.63 3.08
N MET A 484 1.74 -0.84 3.85
CA MET A 484 3.21 -0.76 3.80
C MET A 484 3.80 -0.14 2.53
N LEU A 485 3.02 0.41 1.60
CA LEU A 485 3.57 0.91 0.34
C LEU A 485 4.42 2.16 0.59
N ALA A 486 3.91 3.12 1.37
CA ALA A 486 4.50 4.43 1.63
C ALA A 486 4.88 4.70 3.10
N ASP A 487 4.82 3.69 3.97
CA ASP A 487 5.25 3.76 5.38
C ASP A 487 6.52 2.94 5.58
N ILE A 488 7.60 3.56 6.08
CA ILE A 488 8.91 2.89 6.24
C ILE A 488 8.88 1.90 7.42
N HIS A 489 8.27 2.27 8.54
CA HIS A 489 8.29 1.47 9.77
C HIS A 489 7.50 0.17 9.56
N ILE A 490 6.24 0.28 9.12
CA ILE A 490 5.38 -0.89 8.88
C ILE A 490 5.92 -1.73 7.72
N ALA A 491 6.61 -1.14 6.72
CA ALA A 491 7.27 -1.92 5.68
C ALA A 491 8.48 -2.74 6.19
N ARG A 492 9.28 -2.18 7.10
CA ARG A 492 10.49 -2.83 7.68
C ARG A 492 10.13 -3.88 8.72
N PHE A 493 9.22 -3.58 9.65
CA PHE A 493 8.90 -4.41 10.82
C PHE A 493 7.56 -5.15 10.73
N LYS A 494 6.80 -4.94 9.65
CA LYS A 494 5.48 -5.57 9.44
C LYS A 494 4.52 -5.20 10.57
N TYR A 495 3.95 -6.21 11.21
CA TYR A 495 3.03 -6.09 12.33
C TYR A 495 3.62 -6.81 13.55
N ALA A 496 4.94 -6.68 13.77
CA ALA A 496 5.58 -7.20 14.97
C ALA A 496 4.97 -6.51 16.21
N ASP A 497 4.24 -7.28 17.03
CA ASP A 497 3.21 -6.75 17.93
C ASP A 497 3.69 -5.56 18.79
N ALA A 498 4.86 -5.64 19.44
CA ALA A 498 5.37 -4.57 20.31
C ALA A 498 5.71 -3.28 19.52
N LEU A 499 6.45 -3.40 18.42
CA LEU A 499 6.86 -2.27 17.58
C LEU A 499 5.67 -1.62 16.87
N PHE A 500 4.73 -2.43 16.37
CA PHE A 500 3.54 -1.93 15.71
C PHE A 500 2.61 -1.19 16.69
N GLN A 501 2.48 -1.69 17.94
CA GLN A 501 1.73 -0.98 18.98
C GLN A 501 2.39 0.35 19.34
N ASP A 502 3.69 0.39 19.62
CA ASP A 502 4.42 1.65 19.89
C ASP A 502 4.26 2.66 18.73
N TYR A 503 4.49 2.21 17.50
CA TYR A 503 4.39 3.06 16.32
C TYR A 503 2.98 3.64 16.14
N ILE A 504 1.92 2.84 16.30
CA ILE A 504 0.54 3.32 16.11
C ILE A 504 0.04 4.15 17.30
N PHE A 505 0.32 3.73 18.54
CA PHE A 505 -0.28 4.31 19.75
C PHE A 505 0.57 5.37 20.46
N ASN A 506 1.89 5.45 20.21
CA ASN A 506 2.80 6.43 20.84
C ASN A 506 3.49 7.39 19.84
N GLU A 507 3.73 6.97 18.59
CA GLU A 507 4.37 7.84 17.58
C GLU A 507 3.36 8.44 16.59
N GLN A 508 2.51 7.58 16.03
CA GLN A 508 1.57 8.02 15.00
C GLN A 508 0.31 8.64 15.58
N HIS A 509 -0.33 8.01 16.57
CA HIS A 509 -1.62 8.45 17.12
C HIS A 509 -2.63 8.87 16.03
N PRO A 510 -2.99 8.01 15.07
CA PRO A 510 -3.90 8.39 13.99
C PRO A 510 -5.25 8.89 14.54
N ALA A 511 -5.76 10.02 14.03
CA ALA A 511 -7.07 10.56 14.43
C ALA A 511 -8.23 9.68 13.94
N PHE A 512 -8.02 8.99 12.82
CA PHE A 512 -8.97 8.07 12.22
C PHE A 512 -8.26 6.76 11.88
N VAL A 513 -8.96 5.64 12.00
CA VAL A 513 -8.46 4.31 11.62
C VAL A 513 -9.48 3.62 10.76
N ARG A 514 -9.05 3.03 9.66
CA ARG A 514 -9.83 2.08 8.87
C ARG A 514 -9.03 0.78 8.70
N THR A 515 -9.67 -0.33 9.03
CA THR A 515 -9.12 -1.67 8.79
C THR A 515 -10.19 -2.58 8.24
N HIS A 516 -9.82 -3.46 7.31
CA HIS A 516 -10.75 -4.39 6.66
C HIS A 516 -10.05 -5.64 6.14
N GLY A 517 -10.77 -6.76 6.13
CA GLY A 517 -10.33 -8.00 5.51
C GLY A 517 -8.96 -8.46 6.02
N ILE A 518 -8.08 -8.87 5.09
CA ILE A 518 -6.75 -9.39 5.43
C ILE A 518 -5.91 -8.43 6.29
N TRP A 519 -6.13 -7.12 6.20
CA TRP A 519 -5.41 -6.11 6.98
C TRP A 519 -5.82 -6.12 8.45
N THR A 520 -7.11 -6.38 8.75
CA THR A 520 -7.61 -6.61 10.12
C THR A 520 -6.88 -7.78 10.75
N ARG A 521 -6.85 -8.93 10.06
CA ARG A 521 -6.21 -10.16 10.58
C ARG A 521 -4.70 -10.03 10.75
N ARG A 522 -4.02 -9.37 9.81
CA ARG A 522 -2.55 -9.26 9.83
C ARG A 522 -2.03 -8.23 10.83
N SER A 523 -2.70 -7.08 10.97
CA SER A 523 -2.29 -6.03 11.92
C SER A 523 -2.68 -6.34 13.36
N LYS A 524 -3.67 -7.23 13.56
CA LYS A 524 -4.32 -7.51 14.85
C LYS A 524 -4.89 -6.24 15.53
N ILE A 525 -5.02 -5.12 14.83
CA ILE A 525 -5.20 -3.80 15.47
C ILE A 525 -6.43 -3.71 16.39
N THR A 526 -7.51 -4.43 16.06
CA THR A 526 -8.74 -4.48 16.87
C THR A 526 -8.73 -5.56 17.96
N THR A 527 -7.61 -6.24 18.22
CA THR A 527 -7.45 -7.17 19.35
C THR A 527 -6.72 -6.53 20.53
N TYR A 528 -6.00 -5.42 20.32
CA TYR A 528 -5.28 -4.69 21.36
C TYR A 528 -6.28 -3.97 22.30
N PRO A 529 -6.21 -4.14 23.64
CA PRO A 529 -7.04 -3.41 24.59
C PRO A 529 -6.92 -1.89 24.47
N GLU A 530 -5.71 -1.40 24.22
CA GLU A 530 -5.34 0.00 24.03
C GLU A 530 -6.13 0.64 22.89
N PHE A 531 -6.39 -0.13 21.82
CA PHE A 531 -7.19 0.33 20.70
C PHE A 531 -8.62 0.68 21.13
N TRP A 532 -9.26 -0.19 21.93
CA TRP A 532 -10.63 0.03 22.40
C TRP A 532 -10.73 1.04 23.54
N ALA A 533 -9.64 1.29 24.27
CA ALA A 533 -9.53 2.41 25.19
C ALA A 533 -9.46 3.76 24.43
N SER A 534 -8.65 3.84 23.37
CA SER A 534 -8.37 5.09 22.65
C SER A 534 -9.33 5.42 21.50
N TYR A 535 -10.04 4.45 20.91
CA TYR A 535 -10.84 4.64 19.69
C TYR A 535 -12.31 4.23 19.85
N HIS A 536 -13.20 5.01 19.24
CA HIS A 536 -14.63 4.69 19.12
C HIS A 536 -14.98 4.19 17.71
N PRO A 537 -15.76 3.09 17.56
CA PRO A 537 -16.24 2.62 16.27
C PRO A 537 -17.32 3.53 15.66
N ILE A 538 -17.03 4.16 14.53
CA ILE A 538 -18.03 4.86 13.70
C ILE A 538 -18.93 3.83 13.00
N ARG A 539 -18.31 2.79 12.45
CA ARG A 539 -18.99 1.69 11.78
C ARG A 539 -18.11 0.45 11.81
N VAL A 540 -18.62 -0.64 12.38
CA VAL A 540 -17.93 -1.93 12.42
C VAL A 540 -18.76 -3.04 11.79
N TRP A 541 -18.09 -4.07 11.31
CA TRP A 541 -18.67 -5.35 10.90
C TRP A 541 -17.69 -6.47 11.26
N ARG A 542 -18.24 -7.64 11.58
CA ARG A 542 -17.42 -8.85 11.79
C ARG A 542 -17.37 -9.64 10.49
N ASP A 543 -16.17 -10.03 10.08
CA ASP A 543 -15.91 -10.89 8.93
C ASP A 543 -14.97 -12.05 9.32
N GLU A 544 -14.59 -12.91 8.37
CA GLU A 544 -13.68 -14.04 8.61
C GLU A 544 -12.24 -13.64 9.00
N TYR A 545 -11.93 -12.34 8.97
CA TYR A 545 -10.62 -11.77 9.30
C TYR A 545 -10.60 -11.04 10.65
N GLY A 546 -11.75 -10.73 11.24
CA GLY A 546 -11.86 -10.13 12.57
C GLY A 546 -12.99 -9.10 12.71
N ILE A 547 -12.76 -8.09 13.54
CA ILE A 547 -13.62 -6.91 13.64
C ILE A 547 -13.04 -5.84 12.70
N SER A 548 -13.66 -5.69 11.55
CA SER A 548 -13.29 -4.67 10.55
C SER A 548 -14.14 -3.41 10.75
N GLY A 549 -13.64 -2.24 10.38
CA GLY A 549 -14.39 -1.01 10.60
C GLY A 549 -13.68 0.31 10.29
N ASN A 550 -14.45 1.37 10.51
CA ASN A 550 -14.07 2.77 10.56
C ASN A 550 -14.13 3.24 12.02
N PHE A 551 -13.08 3.88 12.51
CA PHE A 551 -12.92 4.29 13.90
C PHE A 551 -12.39 5.73 13.99
N VAL A 552 -12.69 6.41 15.09
CA VAL A 552 -12.20 7.75 15.42
C VAL A 552 -11.57 7.75 16.81
N ARG A 553 -10.48 8.49 17.00
CA ARG A 553 -9.79 8.64 18.28
C ARG A 553 -10.68 9.43 19.25
N LYS A 554 -10.92 8.90 20.46
CA LYS A 554 -11.91 9.44 21.42
C LYS A 554 -11.55 10.84 21.92
N ASP A 555 -10.27 11.09 22.20
CA ASP A 555 -9.74 12.34 22.73
C ASP A 555 -10.04 13.60 21.89
N LEU A 556 -10.44 13.42 20.62
CA LEU A 556 -10.86 14.49 19.72
C LEU A 556 -12.20 15.14 20.14
N PHE A 557 -13.01 14.44 20.93
CA PHE A 557 -14.30 14.92 21.45
C PHE A 557 -14.59 14.49 22.90
N VAL A 558 -13.79 13.60 23.50
CA VAL A 558 -13.83 13.23 24.92
C VAL A 558 -12.61 13.82 25.63
N ARG A 559 -12.79 14.40 26.81
CA ARG A 559 -11.70 14.84 27.70
C ARG A 559 -11.79 14.14 29.03
N GLU A 560 -10.63 13.87 29.63
CA GLU A 560 -10.52 13.48 31.03
C GLU A 560 -10.85 14.67 31.95
N GLU A 561 -11.35 14.41 33.16
CA GLU A 561 -11.74 15.46 34.10
C GLU A 561 -10.50 16.15 34.70
N SER A 562 -9.99 17.18 34.02
CA SER A 562 -8.91 18.01 34.56
C SER A 562 -9.40 18.79 35.78
N THR A 563 -8.61 18.78 36.86
CA THR A 563 -8.94 19.36 38.17
C THR A 563 -9.23 20.87 38.17
N ASP A 564 -8.84 21.61 37.14
CA ASP A 564 -9.01 23.07 37.05
C ASP A 564 -10.46 23.54 36.78
N TYR A 565 -11.35 22.68 36.27
CA TYR A 565 -12.74 23.06 35.93
C TYR A 565 -13.75 22.95 37.09
N ALA A 566 -13.27 23.09 38.34
CA ALA A 566 -14.09 22.99 39.55
C ALA A 566 -14.98 24.22 39.82
N THR A 567 -14.70 25.37 39.19
CA THR A 567 -15.23 26.69 39.60
C THR A 567 -16.59 27.09 39.02
N ASN A 568 -17.00 26.56 37.85
CA ASN A 568 -18.25 26.94 37.17
C ASN A 568 -19.25 25.77 37.02
N ARG A 569 -19.44 24.94 38.06
CA ARG A 569 -20.51 23.93 38.06
C ARG A 569 -21.89 24.61 38.18
N LEU A 570 -22.61 24.73 37.06
CA LEU A 570 -24.03 25.08 37.05
C LEU A 570 -24.83 24.03 37.84
N SER A 571 -25.27 24.41 39.05
CA SER A 571 -26.04 23.53 39.94
C SER A 571 -27.47 23.35 39.41
N LEU A 572 -27.73 22.21 38.76
CA LEU A 572 -29.01 21.88 38.10
C LEU A 572 -29.50 20.48 38.55
N PRO A 573 -30.80 20.17 38.40
CA PRO A 573 -31.49 19.23 39.28
C PRO A 573 -31.11 17.77 39.08
N SER A 574 -31.29 17.00 40.16
CA SER A 574 -30.83 15.63 40.35
C SER A 574 -31.66 14.56 39.61
N SER A 575 -31.77 14.64 38.28
CA SER A 575 -32.16 13.48 37.45
C SER A 575 -30.93 12.64 37.13
N VAL A 576 -30.92 11.40 37.61
CA VAL A 576 -29.73 10.54 37.69
C VAL A 576 -29.12 10.17 36.32
N ASN A 577 -29.91 10.26 35.23
CA ASN A 577 -29.57 9.73 33.91
C ASN A 577 -29.58 10.78 32.77
N THR A 578 -29.42 12.08 33.06
CA THR A 578 -29.44 13.15 32.04
C THR A 578 -28.10 13.88 31.92
N PRO A 579 -27.67 14.29 30.71
CA PRO A 579 -26.47 15.10 30.53
C PRO A 579 -26.55 16.47 31.20
N VAL A 580 -25.44 16.88 31.78
CA VAL A 580 -25.24 18.18 32.45
C VAL A 580 -24.28 19.02 31.61
N LEU A 581 -24.62 20.28 31.42
CA LEU A 581 -23.76 21.27 30.77
C LEU A 581 -22.68 21.72 31.77
N ARG A 582 -21.41 21.43 31.48
CA ARG A 582 -20.26 21.88 32.28
C ARG A 582 -19.75 23.24 31.84
N LYS A 583 -19.82 23.54 30.55
CA LYS A 583 -19.30 24.77 29.95
C LYS A 583 -20.09 25.13 28.69
N PHE A 584 -20.30 26.41 28.46
CA PHE A 584 -20.79 26.96 27.20
C PHE A 584 -20.12 28.33 26.97
N GLU A 585 -19.57 28.55 25.79
CA GLU A 585 -18.94 29.80 25.37
C GLU A 585 -19.31 30.11 23.92
N ALA A 586 -19.72 31.36 23.67
CA ALA A 586 -19.72 31.93 22.34
C ALA A 586 -18.29 32.38 21.95
N ILE A 587 -17.95 32.37 20.67
CA ILE A 587 -16.64 32.86 20.20
C ILE A 587 -16.44 34.38 20.40
N SER A 588 -17.53 35.13 20.60
CA SER A 588 -17.52 36.57 20.86
C SER A 588 -18.79 36.99 21.59
N ALA A 589 -18.93 38.28 21.92
CA ALA A 589 -20.21 38.87 22.33
C ALA A 589 -21.04 39.42 21.16
N TYR A 590 -20.42 39.57 19.98
CA TYR A 590 -21.01 40.21 18.80
C TYR A 590 -21.13 39.24 17.62
N ALA A 591 -22.15 39.45 16.78
CA ALA A 591 -22.42 38.65 15.58
C ALA A 591 -22.98 39.50 14.42
N THR A 592 -22.87 38.98 13.20
CA THR A 592 -23.38 39.61 11.98
C THR A 592 -24.46 38.73 11.32
N PRO A 593 -25.64 39.26 10.93
CA PRO A 593 -26.63 38.52 10.17
C PRO A 593 -26.08 37.92 8.87
N GLY A 594 -26.38 36.65 8.61
CA GLY A 594 -25.90 35.91 7.44
C GLY A 594 -24.52 35.24 7.60
N GLN A 595 -23.81 35.48 8.71
CA GLN A 595 -22.45 34.97 8.93
C GLN A 595 -22.43 33.64 9.69
N ALA A 596 -21.35 32.89 9.50
CA ALA A 596 -21.03 31.75 10.35
C ALA A 596 -20.68 32.25 11.78
N TYR A 597 -21.20 31.55 12.79
CA TYR A 597 -21.01 31.86 14.20
C TYR A 597 -20.64 30.62 15.00
N GLN A 598 -19.69 30.73 15.93
CA GLN A 598 -19.11 29.58 16.62
C GLN A 598 -19.48 29.56 18.10
N PHE A 599 -19.92 28.38 18.55
CA PHE A 599 -20.19 28.06 19.93
C PHE A 599 -19.35 26.85 20.36
N THR A 600 -18.93 26.85 21.62
CA THR A 600 -18.13 25.79 22.23
C THR A 600 -18.85 25.33 23.49
N TRP A 601 -18.93 24.02 23.73
CA TRP A 601 -19.56 23.50 24.94
C TRP A 601 -19.00 22.16 25.40
N ASP A 602 -19.15 21.90 26.68
CA ASP A 602 -18.69 20.71 27.37
C ASP A 602 -19.93 20.06 28.04
N TRP A 603 -20.29 18.87 27.60
CA TRP A 603 -21.33 18.03 28.23
C TRP A 603 -20.69 16.96 29.10
N GLN A 604 -21.35 16.56 30.19
CA GLN A 604 -20.93 15.41 30.99
C GLN A 604 -22.17 14.61 31.39
N CYS A 605 -22.11 13.28 31.36
CA CYS A 605 -23.12 12.47 32.05
C CYS A 605 -22.56 12.06 33.43
N PRO A 606 -23.16 12.49 34.56
CA PRO A 606 -22.66 12.15 35.90
C PRO A 606 -22.80 10.64 36.24
N GLN A 607 -23.67 9.94 35.52
CA GLN A 607 -23.74 8.47 35.48
C GLN A 607 -23.79 8.02 34.01
N HIS A 608 -24.37 6.87 33.71
CA HIS A 608 -24.54 6.41 32.33
C HIS A 608 -25.87 6.92 31.73
N CYS A 609 -25.79 7.54 30.55
CA CYS A 609 -26.94 8.14 29.87
C CYS A 609 -27.57 7.13 28.89
N PHE A 610 -28.66 6.47 29.24
CA PHE A 610 -29.21 5.35 28.46
C PHE A 610 -29.96 5.72 27.15
N ALA A 611 -30.31 6.99 26.93
CA ALA A 611 -31.11 7.42 25.77
C ALA A 611 -30.28 8.21 24.75
N LYS A 612 -30.66 8.15 23.46
CA LYS A 612 -30.17 9.10 22.44
C LYS A 612 -30.87 10.45 22.65
N TYR A 613 -30.08 11.49 22.81
CA TYR A 613 -30.51 12.87 22.99
C TYR A 613 -29.77 13.79 21.99
N HIS A 614 -30.32 14.98 21.78
CA HIS A 614 -29.80 16.03 20.91
C HIS A 614 -29.45 17.28 21.70
N THR A 615 -28.40 17.98 21.27
CA THR A 615 -28.14 19.36 21.69
C THR A 615 -29.07 20.31 20.93
N TRP A 616 -29.79 21.16 21.66
CA TRP A 616 -30.63 22.22 21.11
C TRP A 616 -30.05 23.58 21.47
N LEU A 617 -29.96 24.46 20.47
CA LEU A 617 -29.48 25.83 20.61
C LEU A 617 -30.53 26.79 20.05
N ILE A 618 -31.00 27.74 20.87
CA ILE A 618 -31.93 28.79 20.45
C ILE A 618 -31.30 30.15 20.62
N LEU A 619 -31.49 31.00 19.61
CA LEU A 619 -31.26 32.44 19.66
C LEU A 619 -32.63 33.11 19.65
N GLN A 620 -33.08 33.61 20.81
CA GLN A 620 -34.36 34.30 20.94
C GLN A 620 -34.12 35.81 21.06
N HIS A 621 -34.78 36.62 20.21
CA HIS A 621 -34.66 38.07 20.29
C HIS A 621 -35.23 38.59 21.62
N SER A 622 -34.58 39.58 22.23
CA SER A 622 -34.94 40.03 23.58
C SER A 622 -36.22 40.87 23.62
N GLU A 623 -36.60 41.51 22.51
CA GLU A 623 -37.75 42.42 22.43
C GLU A 623 -38.93 41.87 21.61
N THR A 624 -38.74 40.80 20.84
CA THR A 624 -39.77 40.19 19.99
C THR A 624 -39.92 38.69 20.25
N SER A 625 -40.98 38.08 19.74
CA SER A 625 -41.16 36.63 19.78
C SER A 625 -40.31 35.87 18.76
N ASP A 626 -39.44 36.54 18.01
CA ASP A 626 -38.65 35.94 16.95
C ASP A 626 -37.50 35.11 17.52
N PHE A 627 -37.32 33.89 16.99
CA PHE A 627 -36.22 33.02 17.38
C PHE A 627 -35.70 32.20 16.22
N VAL A 628 -34.45 31.76 16.35
CA VAL A 628 -33.82 30.76 15.47
C VAL A 628 -33.42 29.58 16.33
N GLN A 629 -33.67 28.36 15.85
CA GLN A 629 -33.30 27.13 16.53
C GLN A 629 -32.37 26.28 15.68
N TYR A 630 -31.41 25.63 16.34
CA TYR A 630 -30.50 24.64 15.76
C TYR A 630 -30.53 23.38 16.61
N ARG A 631 -30.33 22.22 15.95
CA ARG A 631 -30.26 20.91 16.58
C ARG A 631 -28.97 20.21 16.13
N PHE A 632 -28.25 19.59 17.06
CA PHE A 632 -27.02 18.85 16.78
C PHE A 632 -27.06 17.47 17.45
N ASP A 633 -26.80 16.43 16.67
CA ASP A 633 -26.43 15.11 17.20
C ASP A 633 -25.06 15.23 17.92
N PRO A 634 -24.95 14.86 19.21
CA PRO A 634 -23.72 15.03 19.98
C PRO A 634 -22.51 14.30 19.37
N ALA A 635 -21.32 14.84 19.63
CA ALA A 635 -20.05 14.43 19.02
C ALA A 635 -20.14 14.23 17.48
N PHE A 636 -20.89 15.11 16.79
CA PHE A 636 -21.08 15.07 15.34
C PHE A 636 -21.69 13.75 14.81
N ASP A 637 -22.59 13.12 15.59
CA ASP A 637 -23.15 11.77 15.36
C ASP A 637 -22.10 10.63 15.36
N LEU A 638 -20.86 10.92 15.80
CA LEU A 638 -19.80 9.90 15.97
C LEU A 638 -19.90 9.17 17.32
N TYR A 639 -20.40 9.83 18.36
CA TYR A 639 -20.48 9.26 19.71
C TYR A 639 -21.81 9.63 20.39
N PRO A 640 -22.88 8.84 20.16
CA PRO A 640 -24.20 9.13 20.70
C PRO A 640 -24.22 9.02 22.23
N THR A 641 -25.10 9.77 22.87
CA THR A 641 -25.21 9.86 24.34
C THR A 641 -25.42 8.52 25.04
N SER A 642 -26.05 7.55 24.35
CA SER A 642 -26.21 6.16 24.77
C SER A 642 -24.90 5.37 24.94
N ALA A 643 -23.78 5.89 24.45
CA ALA A 643 -22.48 5.24 24.50
C ALA A 643 -21.49 5.92 25.48
N TRP A 644 -21.84 7.09 26.03
CA TRP A 644 -21.00 7.87 26.95
C TRP A 644 -20.79 7.13 28.26
N GLN A 645 -19.55 7.05 28.72
CA GLN A 645 -19.21 6.45 30.01
C GLN A 645 -19.41 7.46 31.15
N PRO A 646 -19.64 7.00 32.39
CA PRO A 646 -19.77 7.90 33.54
C PRO A 646 -18.57 8.84 33.68
N ASN A 647 -18.86 10.12 33.95
CA ASN A 647 -17.90 11.22 34.10
C ASN A 647 -17.13 11.66 32.84
N GLU A 648 -17.28 11.02 31.67
CA GLU A 648 -16.69 11.52 30.43
C GLU A 648 -17.18 12.94 30.10
N VAL A 649 -16.24 13.84 29.80
CA VAL A 649 -16.55 15.22 29.38
C VAL A 649 -16.48 15.29 27.86
N ILE A 650 -17.62 15.49 27.22
CA ILE A 650 -17.75 15.58 25.77
C ILE A 650 -17.62 17.04 25.34
N TYR A 651 -16.48 17.37 24.75
CA TYR A 651 -16.15 18.70 24.25
C TYR A 651 -16.55 18.83 22.78
N GLU A 652 -17.27 19.89 22.44
CA GLU A 652 -17.65 20.20 21.08
C GLU A 652 -17.43 21.67 20.72
N THR A 653 -17.16 21.91 19.43
CA THR A 653 -17.15 23.26 18.86
C THR A 653 -17.99 23.25 17.59
N ARG A 654 -19.16 23.89 17.63
CA ARG A 654 -20.10 23.96 16.49
C ARG A 654 -20.05 25.32 15.84
N VAL A 655 -20.14 25.32 14.50
CA VAL A 655 -20.31 26.51 13.69
C VAL A 655 -21.71 26.49 13.09
N VAL A 656 -22.47 27.57 13.27
CA VAL A 656 -23.85 27.73 12.83
C VAL A 656 -23.95 28.94 11.89
N THR A 657 -24.70 28.85 10.81
CA THR A 657 -24.94 30.04 9.97
C THR A 657 -26.14 30.80 10.49
N LEU A 658 -25.94 32.05 10.89
CA LEU A 658 -27.02 32.96 11.30
C LEU A 658 -27.85 33.34 10.07
N PRO A 659 -29.19 33.39 10.13
CA PRO A 659 -30.01 33.79 9.00
C PRO A 659 -29.67 35.21 8.51
N LEU A 660 -29.70 35.42 7.19
CA LEU A 660 -29.44 36.74 6.61
C LEU A 660 -30.51 37.78 6.97
N GLY A 661 -31.75 37.33 7.19
CA GLY A 661 -32.89 38.15 7.64
C GLY A 661 -33.08 38.18 9.16
N LEU A 662 -32.07 37.80 9.95
CA LEU A 662 -32.10 37.97 11.40
C LEU A 662 -32.12 39.49 11.71
N GLN A 663 -33.00 39.92 12.60
CA GLN A 663 -33.09 41.33 13.00
C GLN A 663 -31.81 41.74 13.74
N GLU A 664 -31.41 43.00 13.62
CA GLU A 664 -30.31 43.54 14.44
C GLU A 664 -30.87 43.91 15.82
N GLY A 665 -30.17 43.49 16.88
CA GLY A 665 -30.67 43.58 18.25
C GLY A 665 -29.96 42.60 19.20
N GLN A 666 -30.51 42.48 20.42
CA GLN A 666 -30.00 41.56 21.44
C GLN A 666 -30.73 40.22 21.37
N TYR A 667 -29.97 39.13 21.49
CA TYR A 667 -30.49 37.77 21.48
C TYR A 667 -30.07 37.01 22.73
N ALA A 668 -31.05 36.46 23.45
CA ALA A 668 -30.81 35.48 24.50
C ALA A 668 -30.41 34.15 23.85
N VAL A 669 -29.17 33.71 24.10
CA VAL A 669 -28.62 32.44 23.62
C VAL A 669 -28.92 31.36 24.65
N ARG A 670 -29.80 30.42 24.32
CA ARG A 670 -30.13 29.29 25.20
C ARG A 670 -29.63 27.99 24.61
N ILE A 671 -28.91 27.21 25.43
CA ILE A 671 -28.54 25.83 25.12
C ILE A 671 -29.26 24.87 26.07
N GLY A 672 -29.68 23.74 25.51
CA GLY A 672 -30.42 22.70 26.21
C GLY A 672 -30.17 21.33 25.58
N PHE A 673 -30.68 20.29 26.24
CA PHE A 673 -30.57 18.91 25.80
C PHE A 673 -31.96 18.27 25.78
N GLY A 674 -32.25 17.40 24.83
CA GLY A 674 -33.57 16.76 24.77
C GLY A 674 -33.74 15.68 23.72
N ASN A 675 -34.98 15.24 23.55
CA ASN A 675 -35.32 14.16 22.62
C ASN A 675 -35.62 14.72 21.20
N ASP A 676 -36.14 13.89 20.30
CA ASP A 676 -36.45 14.29 18.92
C ASP A 676 -37.53 15.38 18.81
N SER A 677 -38.40 15.49 19.82
CA SER A 677 -39.60 16.34 19.79
C SER A 677 -39.37 17.71 20.42
N GLU A 678 -38.81 17.75 21.64
CA GLU A 678 -38.61 18.97 22.42
C GLU A 678 -37.35 18.89 23.31
N PRO A 679 -36.70 20.04 23.60
CA PRO A 679 -35.64 20.13 24.60
C PRO A 679 -36.22 19.84 25.99
N VAL A 680 -35.63 18.87 26.70
CA VAL A 680 -36.11 18.43 28.04
C VAL A 680 -35.78 19.48 29.09
N GLN A 681 -34.69 20.23 28.92
CA GLN A 681 -34.32 21.32 29.81
C GLN A 681 -33.43 22.38 29.12
N TRP A 682 -33.69 23.66 29.41
CA TRP A 682 -32.79 24.78 29.13
C TRP A 682 -31.85 25.00 30.31
N LEU A 683 -30.55 25.04 30.07
CA LEU A 683 -29.54 24.93 31.13
C LEU A 683 -28.66 26.18 31.30
N TYR A 684 -28.56 27.02 30.26
CA TYR A 684 -27.76 28.25 30.28
C TYR A 684 -28.41 29.33 29.40
N SER A 685 -28.16 30.59 29.73
CA SER A 685 -28.58 31.76 28.94
C SER A 685 -27.46 32.78 28.89
N ASP A 686 -26.97 33.08 27.69
CA ASP A 686 -26.04 34.18 27.42
C ASP A 686 -26.72 35.29 26.60
N MET A 687 -26.02 36.39 26.35
CA MET A 687 -26.48 37.50 25.51
C MET A 687 -25.56 37.71 24.31
N LEU A 688 -26.12 37.58 23.10
CA LEU A 688 -25.44 37.82 21.83
C LEU A 688 -25.99 39.10 21.20
N ILE A 689 -25.10 40.02 20.84
CA ILE A 689 -25.45 41.25 20.13
C ILE A 689 -25.31 41.00 18.64
N VAL A 690 -26.43 40.98 17.92
CA VAL A 690 -26.45 40.83 16.45
C VAL A 690 -26.54 42.23 15.84
N ASP A 691 -25.41 42.77 15.39
CA ASP A 691 -25.29 44.09 14.74
C ASP A 691 -24.01 44.09 13.89
N ARG A 692 -24.16 44.31 12.59
CA ARG A 692 -23.03 44.27 11.64
C ARG A 692 -21.99 45.35 11.91
N ASN A 693 -22.41 46.55 12.30
CA ASN A 693 -21.53 47.69 12.54
C ASN A 693 -20.81 47.54 13.88
N ALA A 694 -21.52 47.11 14.92
CA ALA A 694 -20.92 46.83 16.23
C ALA A 694 -19.92 45.68 16.16
N ALA A 695 -20.24 44.59 15.46
CA ALA A 695 -19.31 43.48 15.23
C ALA A 695 -18.05 43.91 14.46
N HIS A 696 -18.19 44.78 13.45
CA HIS A 696 -17.04 45.34 12.72
C HIS A 696 -16.19 46.27 13.59
N GLN A 697 -16.81 47.14 14.39
CA GLN A 697 -16.09 48.03 15.30
C GLN A 697 -15.35 47.23 16.39
N TYR A 698 -15.98 46.20 16.95
CA TYR A 698 -15.34 45.33 17.93
C TYR A 698 -14.17 44.53 17.33
N ALA A 699 -14.25 44.11 16.07
CA ALA A 699 -13.12 43.52 15.35
C ALA A 699 -11.93 44.49 15.19
N LEU A 700 -12.20 45.79 14.97
CA LEU A 700 -11.16 46.83 14.96
C LEU A 700 -10.55 47.06 16.36
N ASP A 701 -11.35 46.98 17.42
CA ASP A 701 -10.87 47.12 18.80
C ASP A 701 -10.00 45.93 19.22
N LEU A 702 -10.41 44.70 18.88
CA LEU A 702 -9.59 43.48 19.01
C LEU A 702 -8.30 43.57 18.20
N TYR A 703 -8.35 44.19 17.01
CA TYR A 703 -7.14 44.46 16.22
C TYR A 703 -6.23 45.47 16.92
N ASN A 704 -6.74 46.55 17.50
CA ASN A 704 -5.91 47.48 18.28
C ASN A 704 -5.33 46.79 19.54
N ALA A 705 -6.07 45.89 20.16
CA ALA A 705 -5.58 45.06 21.26
C ALA A 705 -4.46 44.10 20.85
N HIS A 706 -4.56 43.43 19.68
CA HIS A 706 -3.50 42.54 19.20
C HIS A 706 -2.17 43.27 18.98
N LEU A 707 -2.21 44.51 18.47
CA LEU A 707 -1.01 45.34 18.29
C LEU A 707 -0.32 45.65 19.63
N ASN A 708 -1.10 45.97 20.67
CA ASN A 708 -0.59 46.22 22.02
C ASN A 708 0.00 44.93 22.65
N LEU A 709 -0.69 43.79 22.51
CA LEU A 709 -0.18 42.50 22.97
C LEU A 709 1.11 42.09 22.24
N LEU A 710 1.21 42.35 20.94
CA LEU A 710 2.40 42.09 20.13
C LEU A 710 3.59 42.98 20.53
N GLN A 711 3.36 44.27 20.80
CA GLN A 711 4.39 45.17 21.37
C GLN A 711 4.95 44.65 22.69
N ASN A 712 4.10 44.04 23.52
CA ASN A 712 4.47 43.39 24.78
C ASN A 712 4.96 41.93 24.62
N LYS A 713 5.20 41.45 23.40
CA LYS A 713 5.61 40.07 23.06
C LYS A 713 4.68 38.96 23.57
N LYS A 714 3.40 39.27 23.83
CA LYS A 714 2.37 38.32 24.27
C LYS A 714 1.73 37.61 23.07
N PHE A 715 2.53 36.86 22.32
CA PHE A 715 2.15 36.31 21.01
C PHE A 715 0.89 35.43 21.04
N GLU A 716 0.73 34.56 22.04
CA GLU A 716 -0.42 33.65 22.13
C GLU A 716 -1.74 34.39 22.38
N ALA A 717 -1.73 35.36 23.30
CA ALA A 717 -2.88 36.24 23.53
C ALA A 717 -3.18 37.10 22.30
N ALA A 718 -2.14 37.65 21.64
CA ALA A 718 -2.28 38.44 20.41
C ALA A 718 -2.88 37.60 19.26
N TRP A 719 -2.47 36.33 19.12
CA TRP A 719 -3.02 35.40 18.14
C TRP A 719 -4.50 35.09 18.43
N SER A 720 -4.85 34.88 19.69
CA SER A 720 -6.23 34.60 20.10
C SER A 720 -7.19 35.73 19.74
N VAL A 721 -6.90 36.98 20.15
CA VAL A 721 -7.77 38.13 19.84
C VAL A 721 -7.80 38.46 18.34
N LEU A 722 -6.70 38.23 17.61
CA LEU A 722 -6.65 38.44 16.17
C LEU A 722 -7.45 37.37 15.41
N ARG A 723 -7.51 36.13 15.92
CA ARG A 723 -8.39 35.09 15.39
C ARG A 723 -9.86 35.43 15.61
N GLU A 724 -10.22 36.02 16.74
CA GLU A 724 -11.59 36.52 16.98
C GLU A 724 -11.94 37.68 16.04
N ALA A 725 -11.04 38.67 15.86
CA ALA A 725 -11.22 39.75 14.89
C ALA A 725 -11.42 39.22 13.45
N ARG A 726 -10.58 38.24 13.04
CA ARG A 726 -10.71 37.53 11.75
C ARG A 726 -12.01 36.73 11.65
N TYR A 727 -12.56 36.25 12.77
CA TYR A 727 -13.82 35.52 12.81
C TYR A 727 -15.02 36.45 12.62
N LEU A 728 -14.99 37.63 13.25
CA LEU A 728 -16.02 38.66 13.13
C LEU A 728 -16.04 39.32 11.74
N ALA A 729 -14.87 39.47 11.10
CA ALA A 729 -14.74 40.09 9.78
C ALA A 729 -13.97 39.22 8.77
N PRO A 730 -14.50 38.06 8.36
CA PRO A 730 -13.77 37.03 7.59
C PRO A 730 -13.44 37.45 6.15
N HIS A 731 -14.17 38.43 5.60
CA HIS A 731 -13.93 38.96 4.25
C HIS A 731 -12.76 39.96 4.19
N ASP A 732 -12.33 40.51 5.33
CA ASP A 732 -11.20 41.43 5.36
C ASP A 732 -9.87 40.66 5.25
N SER A 733 -9.10 40.99 4.22
CA SER A 733 -7.78 40.38 3.97
C SER A 733 -6.70 40.88 4.92
N GLY A 734 -6.91 42.04 5.57
CA GLY A 734 -6.00 42.64 6.53
C GLY A 734 -5.76 41.76 7.75
N TYR A 735 -6.82 41.17 8.33
CA TYR A 735 -6.68 40.26 9.48
C TYR A 735 -5.90 38.98 9.13
N ARG A 736 -6.12 38.42 7.92
CA ARG A 736 -5.35 37.27 7.43
C ARG A 736 -3.87 37.61 7.21
N HIS A 737 -3.57 38.80 6.69
CA HIS A 737 -2.20 39.26 6.53
C HIS A 737 -1.51 39.50 7.88
N ALA A 738 -2.21 40.12 8.83
CA ALA A 738 -1.73 40.36 10.19
C ALA A 738 -1.48 39.04 10.94
N GLU A 739 -2.35 38.03 10.81
CA GLU A 739 -2.17 36.72 11.46
C GLU A 739 -0.96 35.98 10.89
N HIS A 740 -0.78 35.98 9.56
CA HIS A 740 0.39 35.41 8.93
C HIS A 740 1.68 36.10 9.41
N LYS A 741 1.68 37.43 9.49
CA LYS A 741 2.82 38.19 10.01
C LYS A 741 3.10 37.88 11.48
N LEU A 742 2.08 37.85 12.33
CA LEU A 742 2.19 37.52 13.75
C LEU A 742 2.79 36.12 13.94
N LEU A 743 2.36 35.13 13.15
CA LEU A 743 2.92 33.78 13.21
C LEU A 743 4.38 33.74 12.75
N GLN A 744 4.80 34.60 11.81
CA GLN A 744 6.22 34.74 11.44
C GLN A 744 7.05 35.42 12.55
N ASP A 745 6.53 36.50 13.14
CA ASP A 745 7.19 37.20 14.26
C ASP A 745 7.32 36.26 15.48
N TRP A 746 6.31 35.41 15.73
CA TRP A 746 6.32 34.38 16.78
C TRP A 746 7.27 33.21 16.44
N GLU A 747 7.32 32.75 15.18
CA GLU A 747 8.29 31.74 14.68
C GLU A 747 9.73 32.19 14.98
N VAL A 748 10.06 33.45 14.74
CA VAL A 748 11.39 34.02 15.04
C VAL A 748 11.64 34.14 16.55
N ALA A 749 10.63 34.52 17.35
CA ALA A 749 10.77 34.60 18.80
C ALA A 749 11.00 33.22 19.45
N LEU A 750 10.24 32.19 19.02
CA LEU A 750 10.45 30.81 19.46
C LEU A 750 11.79 30.27 18.97
N ALA A 751 12.26 30.64 17.77
CA ALA A 751 13.59 30.25 17.30
C ALA A 751 14.71 30.85 18.16
N ALA A 752 14.58 32.12 18.59
CA ALA A 752 15.52 32.72 19.53
C ALA A 752 15.50 32.02 20.91
N GLN A 753 14.33 31.58 21.39
CA GLN A 753 14.20 30.79 22.61
C GLN A 753 14.84 29.40 22.48
N ALA A 754 14.55 28.68 21.39
CA ALA A 754 15.15 27.37 21.09
C ALA A 754 16.69 27.46 20.97
N ARG A 755 17.21 28.53 20.35
CA ARG A 755 18.65 28.83 20.30
C ARG A 755 19.23 29.03 21.70
N ASN A 756 18.56 29.80 22.56
CA ASN A 756 19.04 30.02 23.92
C ASN A 756 19.11 28.72 24.73
N TYR A 757 18.09 27.86 24.66
CA TYR A 757 18.13 26.54 25.30
C TYR A 757 19.27 25.67 24.75
N PHE A 758 19.42 25.59 23.43
CA PHE A 758 20.48 24.82 22.76
C PHE A 758 21.90 25.30 23.15
N GLU A 759 22.14 26.60 23.18
CA GLU A 759 23.44 27.20 23.57
C GLU A 759 23.78 26.98 25.05
N HIS A 760 22.79 26.70 25.91
CA HIS A 760 22.98 26.35 27.32
C HIS A 760 22.94 24.83 27.59
N GLY A 761 22.82 24.00 26.55
CA GLY A 761 22.80 22.53 26.65
C GLY A 761 21.44 21.91 27.03
N ASP A 762 20.37 22.71 27.10
CA ASP A 762 19.00 22.24 27.37
C ASP A 762 18.32 21.77 26.07
N LEU A 763 18.76 20.61 25.59
CA LEU A 763 18.33 20.07 24.31
C LEU A 763 16.83 19.72 24.29
N ASP A 764 16.29 19.21 25.40
CA ASP A 764 14.89 18.81 25.51
C ASP A 764 13.94 20.01 25.36
N ASN A 765 14.24 21.15 26.01
CA ASN A 765 13.41 22.34 25.86
C ASN A 765 13.61 23.02 24.49
N ALA A 766 14.80 22.91 23.88
CA ALA A 766 14.99 23.31 22.48
C ALA A 766 14.09 22.48 21.53
N VAL A 767 14.07 21.15 21.68
CA VAL A 767 13.25 20.23 20.87
C VAL A 767 11.75 20.47 21.09
N LYS A 768 11.30 20.60 22.35
CA LYS A 768 9.89 20.96 22.68
C LYS A 768 9.48 22.30 22.08
N THR A 769 10.41 23.24 21.93
CA THR A 769 10.12 24.53 21.27
C THR A 769 9.86 24.34 19.77
N PHE A 770 10.60 23.44 19.10
CA PHE A 770 10.30 23.05 17.71
C PHE A 770 8.97 22.30 17.57
N GLU A 771 8.67 21.38 18.50
CA GLU A 771 7.37 20.69 18.57
C GLU A 771 6.20 21.69 18.66
N GLN A 772 6.33 22.71 19.52
CA GLN A 772 5.34 23.79 19.66
C GLN A 772 5.16 24.63 18.39
N MET A 773 6.21 24.82 17.57
CA MET A 773 6.12 25.48 16.26
C MET A 773 5.36 24.61 15.26
N HIS A 774 5.66 23.30 15.20
CA HIS A 774 4.99 22.34 14.31
C HIS A 774 3.51 22.19 14.66
N ALA A 775 3.17 22.06 15.94
CA ALA A 775 1.79 22.01 16.43
C ALA A 775 0.99 23.27 16.04
N ARG A 776 1.64 24.44 15.99
CA ARG A 776 1.05 25.72 15.56
C ARG A 776 1.11 25.94 14.04
N ARG A 777 1.59 24.95 13.26
CA ARG A 777 1.73 25.00 11.78
C ARG A 777 2.55 26.19 11.28
N MET A 778 3.62 26.52 11.99
CA MET A 778 4.56 27.57 11.58
C MET A 778 5.27 27.22 10.27
N SER A 779 5.82 28.23 9.60
CA SER A 779 6.16 28.14 8.18
C SER A 779 7.56 27.60 7.89
N PHE A 780 8.49 27.76 8.85
CA PHE A 780 9.92 27.47 8.70
C PHE A 780 10.54 28.12 7.45
N ARG A 781 10.03 29.31 7.12
CA ARG A 781 10.49 30.12 5.98
C ARG A 781 11.52 31.17 6.38
N HIS A 782 11.61 31.53 7.67
CA HIS A 782 12.62 32.49 8.11
C HIS A 782 14.03 31.86 7.98
N PRO A 783 15.02 32.56 7.39
CA PRO A 783 16.36 32.01 7.19
C PRO A 783 17.02 31.53 8.48
N ASP A 784 16.88 32.30 9.57
CA ASP A 784 17.51 32.00 10.86
C ASP A 784 16.85 30.80 11.56
N THR A 785 15.53 30.69 11.52
CA THR A 785 14.80 29.51 12.02
C THR A 785 15.22 28.26 11.29
N ARG A 786 15.35 28.33 9.95
CA ARG A 786 15.84 27.22 9.12
C ARG A 786 17.34 26.93 9.28
N ALA A 787 18.14 27.92 9.68
CA ALA A 787 19.54 27.71 10.04
C ALA A 787 19.64 26.93 11.37
N LEU A 788 18.95 27.40 12.41
CA LEU A 788 18.89 26.76 13.72
C LEU A 788 18.29 25.34 13.64
N GLN A 789 17.20 25.15 12.89
CA GLN A 789 16.60 23.82 12.70
C GLN A 789 17.61 22.81 12.16
N ARG A 790 18.44 23.20 11.18
CA ARG A 790 19.51 22.36 10.63
C ARG A 790 20.62 22.14 11.65
N GLU A 791 21.05 23.20 12.35
CA GLU A 791 22.10 23.15 13.38
C GLU A 791 21.77 22.17 14.52
N VAL A 792 20.58 22.28 15.12
CA VAL A 792 20.12 21.41 16.21
C VAL A 792 19.91 19.97 15.73
N ARG A 793 19.30 19.79 14.56
CA ARG A 793 19.12 18.47 13.93
C ARG A 793 20.46 17.81 13.60
N ASP A 794 21.42 18.53 13.04
CA ASP A 794 22.72 17.97 12.65
C ASP A 794 23.55 17.61 13.89
N TYR A 795 23.44 18.38 14.98
CA TYR A 795 23.97 18.00 16.29
C TYR A 795 23.33 16.70 16.81
N LEU A 796 22.00 16.60 16.81
CA LEU A 796 21.25 15.40 17.21
C LEU A 796 21.62 14.17 16.35
N MET A 797 21.81 14.36 15.05
CA MET A 797 22.28 13.30 14.14
C MET A 797 23.70 12.84 14.50
N VAL A 798 24.63 13.75 14.83
CA VAL A 798 25.98 13.38 15.29
C VAL A 798 25.92 12.64 16.61
N LEU A 799 25.17 13.14 17.59
CA LEU A 799 24.95 12.51 18.89
C LEU A 799 24.37 11.10 18.74
N GLY A 800 23.29 10.94 17.98
CA GLY A 800 22.67 9.64 17.72
C GLY A 800 23.61 8.64 17.04
N ASN A 801 24.43 9.09 16.07
CA ASN A 801 25.43 8.22 15.45
C ASN A 801 26.57 7.83 16.42
N GLN A 802 26.95 8.72 17.36
CA GLN A 802 27.92 8.40 18.41
C GLN A 802 27.36 7.37 19.40
N GLN A 803 26.13 7.55 19.87
CA GLN A 803 25.45 6.59 20.75
C GLN A 803 25.26 5.23 20.05
N LEU A 804 24.87 5.23 18.77
CA LEU A 804 24.73 4.02 17.95
C LEU A 804 26.07 3.29 17.76
N ALA A 805 27.18 4.03 17.60
CA ALA A 805 28.53 3.45 17.53
C ALA A 805 29.01 2.93 18.90
N ALA A 806 28.51 3.50 20.00
CA ALA A 806 28.74 3.04 21.37
C ALA A 806 27.75 1.94 21.82
N HIS A 807 26.88 1.45 20.92
CA HIS A 807 25.81 0.47 21.20
C HIS A 807 24.80 0.92 22.29
N ALA A 808 24.73 2.22 22.60
CA ALA A 808 23.75 2.80 23.51
C ALA A 808 22.43 3.05 22.77
N TYR A 809 21.72 1.97 22.44
CA TYR A 809 20.62 2.01 21.47
C TYR A 809 19.44 2.90 21.88
N ASP A 810 19.07 2.96 23.16
CA ASP A 810 17.98 3.83 23.65
C ASP A 810 18.34 5.32 23.56
N ALA A 811 19.60 5.66 23.86
CA ALA A 811 20.11 7.02 23.73
C ALA A 811 20.22 7.44 22.25
N ALA A 812 20.60 6.50 21.38
CA ALA A 812 20.61 6.71 19.93
C ALA A 812 19.20 6.91 19.38
N TYR A 813 18.24 6.06 19.78
CA TYR A 813 16.81 6.17 19.44
C TYR A 813 16.26 7.53 19.86
N THR A 814 16.49 7.95 21.10
CA THR A 814 16.06 9.25 21.63
C THR A 814 16.62 10.40 20.78
N ALA A 815 17.92 10.39 20.47
CA ALA A 815 18.54 11.45 19.66
C ALA A 815 18.00 11.51 18.22
N PHE A 816 17.78 10.37 17.57
CA PHE A 816 17.19 10.34 16.22
C PHE A 816 15.69 10.71 16.22
N HIS A 817 14.94 10.34 17.26
CA HIS A 817 13.55 10.74 17.43
C HIS A 817 13.42 12.25 17.64
N GLN A 818 14.26 12.83 18.51
CA GLN A 818 14.37 14.27 18.69
C GLN A 818 14.78 14.98 17.38
N ALA A 819 15.66 14.39 16.56
CA ALA A 819 16.01 14.94 15.25
C ALA A 819 14.80 15.00 14.29
N LEU A 820 13.89 14.01 14.34
CA LEU A 820 12.62 14.05 13.61
C LEU A 820 11.61 15.04 14.19
N ILE A 821 11.57 15.27 15.50
CA ILE A 821 10.71 16.33 16.07
C ILE A 821 11.19 17.71 15.57
N VAL A 822 12.50 17.94 15.50
CA VAL A 822 13.08 19.19 14.98
C VAL A 822 12.84 19.34 13.48
N ASP A 823 13.15 18.31 12.68
CA ASP A 823 12.96 18.28 11.22
C ASP A 823 12.23 16.99 10.79
N PRO A 824 10.88 16.97 10.80
CA PRO A 824 10.08 15.80 10.45
C PRO A 824 10.25 15.31 9.01
N LYS A 825 10.98 16.06 8.20
CA LYS A 825 11.28 15.76 6.79
C LYS A 825 12.69 15.22 6.60
N HIS A 826 13.46 15.03 7.67
CA HIS A 826 14.83 14.54 7.60
C HIS A 826 14.93 13.02 7.45
N ILE A 827 15.12 12.59 6.22
CA ILE A 827 15.13 11.18 5.78
C ILE A 827 16.16 10.34 6.52
N TRP A 828 17.37 10.87 6.73
CA TRP A 828 18.43 10.15 7.44
C TRP A 828 18.13 9.99 8.93
N ALA A 829 17.33 10.89 9.54
CA ALA A 829 16.88 10.70 10.92
C ALA A 829 15.88 9.53 10.99
N ARG A 830 14.89 9.46 10.10
CA ARG A 830 13.97 8.31 10.00
C ARG A 830 14.71 7.00 9.72
N HIS A 831 15.61 6.97 8.74
CA HIS A 831 16.40 5.75 8.46
C HIS A 831 17.18 5.29 9.69
N ARG A 832 17.84 6.21 10.41
CA ARG A 832 18.61 5.88 11.60
C ARG A 832 17.75 5.50 12.80
N LEU A 833 16.58 6.10 12.96
CA LEU A 833 15.60 5.72 13.99
C LEU A 833 15.13 4.27 13.81
N GLU A 834 14.80 3.88 12.57
CA GLU A 834 14.43 2.50 12.29
C GLU A 834 15.63 1.55 12.31
N ASP A 835 16.87 2.02 12.10
CA ASP A 835 18.06 1.21 12.40
C ASP A 835 18.17 0.93 13.90
N THR A 836 18.01 1.95 14.77
CA THR A 836 18.04 1.78 16.22
C THR A 836 16.95 0.85 16.75
N ARG A 837 15.70 0.98 16.27
CA ARG A 837 14.60 0.07 16.64
C ARG A 837 14.89 -1.39 16.26
N GLU A 838 15.54 -1.63 15.13
CA GLU A 838 15.96 -2.98 14.75
C GLU A 838 16.97 -3.55 15.75
N TYR A 839 17.93 -2.73 16.21
CA TYR A 839 18.95 -3.18 17.17
C TYR A 839 18.42 -3.32 18.60
N GLN A 840 17.44 -2.49 19.04
CA GLN A 840 16.78 -2.64 20.34
C GLN A 840 15.98 -3.94 20.46
N HIS A 841 15.48 -4.48 19.34
CA HIS A 841 14.51 -5.59 19.34
C HIS A 841 14.86 -6.73 18.38
N TYR A 842 16.14 -6.91 18.02
CA TYR A 842 16.53 -7.87 16.97
C TYR A 842 16.17 -9.32 17.30
N ILE A 843 16.19 -9.70 18.59
CA ILE A 843 15.83 -11.04 19.07
C ILE A 843 14.34 -11.28 18.82
N SER A 844 13.45 -10.49 19.43
CA SER A 844 12.00 -10.64 19.27
C SER A 844 11.54 -10.46 17.82
N LEU A 845 12.16 -9.54 17.05
CA LEU A 845 11.88 -9.35 15.62
C LEU A 845 12.19 -10.57 14.76
N TYR A 846 13.38 -11.16 14.91
CA TYR A 846 13.89 -12.15 13.96
C TYR A 846 13.76 -13.58 14.45
N CYS A 847 13.65 -13.83 15.75
CA CYS A 847 13.35 -15.15 16.30
C CYS A 847 11.88 -15.53 16.08
N ALA A 848 10.94 -14.61 16.31
CA ALA A 848 9.53 -14.82 15.93
C ALA A 848 9.35 -15.02 14.41
N ALA A 849 10.24 -14.46 13.58
CA ALA A 849 10.26 -14.63 12.14
C ALA A 849 11.12 -15.81 11.64
N GLY A 850 11.70 -16.64 12.53
CA GLY A 850 12.54 -17.78 12.16
C GLY A 850 13.84 -17.44 11.40
N ASN A 851 14.29 -16.18 11.45
CA ASN A 851 15.43 -15.68 10.67
C ASN A 851 16.74 -15.78 11.48
N ALA A 852 17.07 -17.01 11.89
CA ALA A 852 18.23 -17.34 12.73
C ALA A 852 19.54 -16.71 12.22
N ARG A 853 19.75 -16.66 10.89
CA ARG A 853 20.94 -16.02 10.30
C ARG A 853 21.07 -14.54 10.67
N ARG A 854 19.99 -13.75 10.62
CA ARG A 854 20.09 -12.31 10.93
C ARG A 854 20.28 -12.09 12.43
N VAL A 855 19.70 -12.97 13.25
CA VAL A 855 19.95 -12.98 14.70
C VAL A 855 21.42 -13.30 14.99
N TRP A 856 22.04 -14.23 14.26
CA TRP A 856 23.47 -14.56 14.40
C TRP A 856 24.36 -13.37 14.01
N GLU A 857 24.05 -12.72 12.89
CA GLU A 857 24.76 -11.53 12.41
C GLU A 857 24.69 -10.36 13.42
N MET A 858 23.55 -10.18 14.12
CA MET A 858 23.42 -9.17 15.19
C MET A 858 24.07 -9.60 16.50
N TYR A 859 23.90 -10.85 16.94
CA TYR A 859 24.53 -11.37 18.15
C TYR A 859 26.07 -11.25 18.10
N GLN A 860 26.67 -11.66 16.97
CA GLN A 860 28.11 -11.53 16.78
C GLN A 860 28.60 -10.08 16.88
N ARG A 861 27.76 -9.12 16.51
CA ARG A 861 28.04 -7.69 16.65
C ARG A 861 27.97 -7.22 18.09
N GLU A 862 26.98 -7.64 18.87
CA GLU A 862 26.89 -7.31 20.31
C GLU A 862 28.04 -7.91 21.12
N VAL A 863 28.37 -9.19 20.88
CA VAL A 863 29.54 -9.84 21.52
C VAL A 863 30.84 -9.10 21.24
N GLN A 864 31.04 -8.64 20.00
CA GLN A 864 32.22 -7.84 19.63
C GLN A 864 32.27 -6.48 20.33
N ALA A 865 31.12 -5.92 20.71
CA ALA A 865 31.03 -4.70 21.53
C ALA A 865 31.18 -4.98 23.05
N GLY A 866 31.19 -6.25 23.48
CA GLY A 866 31.18 -6.63 24.89
C GLY A 866 29.79 -6.64 25.52
N ASN A 867 28.74 -6.37 24.74
CA ASN A 867 27.35 -6.50 25.15
C ASN A 867 26.96 -7.98 25.09
N VAL A 868 26.65 -8.56 26.24
CA VAL A 868 26.01 -9.87 26.30
C VAL A 868 24.54 -9.61 26.70
N PRO A 869 23.55 -10.16 25.98
CA PRO A 869 22.14 -10.02 26.37
C PRO A 869 21.88 -10.53 27.78
N THR A 870 20.74 -10.17 28.36
CA THR A 870 20.32 -10.64 29.70
C THR A 870 19.91 -12.11 29.70
N ASP A 871 19.83 -12.76 30.87
CA ASP A 871 19.62 -14.22 30.97
C ASP A 871 18.35 -14.72 30.23
N GLU A 872 17.27 -13.93 30.22
CA GLU A 872 16.03 -14.24 29.49
C GLU A 872 16.21 -14.11 27.97
N GLU A 873 16.87 -13.03 27.52
CA GLU A 873 17.19 -12.80 26.11
C GLU A 873 18.16 -13.84 25.56
N ILE A 874 19.13 -14.28 26.37
CA ILE A 874 20.10 -15.34 26.03
C ILE A 874 19.38 -16.67 25.76
N GLU A 875 18.30 -16.96 26.50
CA GLU A 875 17.54 -18.18 26.30
C GLU A 875 16.73 -18.16 24.99
N GLU A 876 16.03 -17.06 24.72
CA GLU A 876 15.36 -16.86 23.42
C GLU A 876 16.35 -16.98 22.26
N LEU A 877 17.51 -16.34 22.43
CA LEU A 877 18.64 -16.36 21.52
C LEU A 877 19.20 -17.77 21.31
N PHE A 878 19.37 -18.56 22.37
CA PHE A 878 19.86 -19.95 22.31
C PHE A 878 18.99 -20.81 21.40
N PHE A 879 17.67 -20.82 21.62
CA PHE A 879 16.74 -21.62 20.82
C PHE A 879 16.68 -21.13 19.36
N CYS A 880 16.68 -19.81 19.19
CA CYS A 880 16.64 -19.15 17.90
C CYS A 880 17.89 -19.42 17.04
N LEU A 881 19.07 -19.56 17.67
CA LEU A 881 20.35 -19.74 16.99
C LEU A 881 20.85 -21.18 16.93
N GLN A 882 20.15 -22.14 17.54
CA GLN A 882 20.57 -23.54 17.60
C GLN A 882 20.84 -24.20 16.24
N SER A 883 20.20 -23.73 15.17
CA SER A 883 20.37 -24.26 13.80
C SER A 883 21.53 -23.61 13.01
N VAL A 884 22.14 -22.53 13.52
CA VAL A 884 23.16 -21.74 12.80
C VAL A 884 24.42 -21.44 13.60
N ALA A 885 24.37 -21.55 14.93
CA ALA A 885 25.53 -21.41 15.81
C ALA A 885 26.42 -22.67 15.76
N ASP A 886 27.72 -22.48 15.99
CA ASP A 886 28.66 -23.59 16.09
C ASP A 886 28.54 -24.33 17.44
N SER A 887 29.09 -25.54 17.50
CA SER A 887 29.02 -26.40 18.68
C SER A 887 29.76 -25.87 19.91
N GLU A 888 30.78 -25.02 19.73
CA GLU A 888 31.54 -24.43 20.83
C GLU A 888 30.73 -23.29 21.46
N THR A 889 30.18 -22.38 20.65
CA THR A 889 29.27 -21.32 21.10
C THR A 889 28.06 -21.90 21.85
N LEU A 890 27.42 -22.96 21.31
CA LEU A 890 26.30 -23.64 21.97
C LEU A 890 26.71 -24.33 23.28
N ALA A 891 27.94 -24.87 23.37
CA ALA A 891 28.47 -25.44 24.60
C ALA A 891 28.81 -24.35 25.64
N GLN A 892 29.37 -23.22 25.22
CA GLN A 892 29.66 -22.08 26.08
C GLN A 892 28.37 -21.48 26.66
N TRP A 893 27.30 -21.34 25.87
CA TRP A 893 25.99 -20.91 26.39
C TRP A 893 25.43 -21.88 27.42
N ARG A 894 25.46 -23.20 27.14
CA ARG A 894 25.03 -24.25 28.10
C ARG A 894 25.84 -24.27 29.40
N GLN A 895 27.11 -23.85 29.37
CA GLN A 895 27.98 -23.82 30.55
C GLN A 895 27.88 -22.50 31.34
N ARG A 896 27.64 -21.39 30.65
CA ARG A 896 27.67 -20.04 31.22
C ARG A 896 26.32 -19.62 31.82
N PHE A 897 25.23 -20.17 31.30
CA PHE A 897 23.87 -19.84 31.71
C PHE A 897 23.15 -21.13 32.05
N THR A 898 22.69 -21.25 33.30
CA THR A 898 21.89 -22.38 33.77
C THR A 898 20.48 -22.30 33.18
N LEU A 899 20.38 -22.62 31.89
CA LEU A 899 19.15 -23.18 31.33
C LEU A 899 18.73 -24.35 32.23
N PRO A 900 17.44 -24.51 32.56
CA PRO A 900 16.99 -25.62 33.40
C PRO A 900 17.20 -26.95 32.65
N SER A 901 18.34 -27.59 32.90
CA SER A 901 18.62 -28.93 32.41
C SER A 901 17.73 -29.91 33.16
N ILE A 902 16.90 -30.64 32.43
CA ILE A 902 16.50 -31.96 32.91
C ILE A 902 17.78 -32.80 32.81
N ASP A 903 18.41 -33.10 33.95
CA ASP A 903 19.70 -33.84 34.00
C ASP A 903 19.64 -35.24 33.36
N ASN A 904 18.43 -35.71 33.02
CA ASN A 904 18.18 -36.77 32.05
C ASN A 904 17.13 -36.30 31.02
N PRO A 905 17.49 -35.98 29.77
CA PRO A 905 16.50 -35.53 28.78
C PRO A 905 15.52 -36.66 28.45
N ILE A 906 14.22 -36.39 28.58
CA ILE A 906 13.18 -37.43 28.52
C ILE A 906 12.98 -37.85 27.06
N VAL A 907 13.43 -39.05 26.71
CA VAL A 907 13.22 -39.63 25.37
C VAL A 907 11.89 -40.39 25.33
N LEU A 908 11.00 -39.94 24.46
CA LEU A 908 9.70 -40.54 24.19
C LEU A 908 9.82 -41.55 23.04
N TYR A 909 9.27 -42.75 23.23
CA TYR A 909 9.39 -43.86 22.28
C TYR A 909 8.01 -44.29 21.76
N GLU A 910 7.88 -44.43 20.44
CA GLU A 910 6.73 -45.05 19.77
C GLU A 910 7.15 -46.44 19.29
N GLN A 911 6.46 -47.51 19.74
CA GLN A 911 6.79 -48.91 19.38
C GLN A 911 8.27 -49.32 19.59
N GLY A 912 8.96 -48.66 20.55
CA GLY A 912 10.39 -48.89 20.83
C GLY A 912 11.35 -47.99 20.04
N VAL A 913 10.84 -47.15 19.15
CA VAL A 913 11.61 -46.19 18.34
C VAL A 913 11.56 -44.80 19.00
N PRO A 914 12.71 -44.14 19.25
CA PRO A 914 12.72 -42.81 19.88
C PRO A 914 12.20 -41.74 18.90
N LYS A 915 11.08 -41.10 19.22
CA LYS A 915 10.45 -40.08 18.38
C LYS A 915 10.74 -38.65 18.84
N PHE A 916 10.76 -38.43 20.16
CA PHE A 916 11.06 -37.11 20.73
C PHE A 916 12.09 -37.22 21.85
N ARG A 917 12.84 -36.15 22.08
CA ARG A 917 13.61 -35.90 23.31
C ARG A 917 13.17 -34.56 23.88
N VAL A 918 12.48 -34.56 25.01
CA VAL A 918 12.16 -33.34 25.75
C VAL A 918 13.46 -32.76 26.29
N LEU A 919 13.75 -31.52 25.92
CA LEU A 919 14.95 -30.80 26.34
C LEU A 919 14.67 -29.91 27.55
N GLY A 920 13.42 -29.51 27.75
CA GLY A 920 12.96 -28.73 28.89
C GLY A 920 11.50 -28.31 28.73
N TYR A 921 10.93 -27.76 29.79
CA TYR A 921 9.65 -27.07 29.78
C TYR A 921 9.73 -25.89 30.77
N ARG A 922 8.83 -24.91 30.64
CA ARG A 922 8.67 -23.80 31.59
C ARG A 922 7.21 -23.43 31.73
N VAL A 923 6.78 -23.09 32.93
CA VAL A 923 5.48 -22.45 33.18
C VAL A 923 5.77 -20.99 33.49
N HIS A 924 5.38 -20.08 32.59
CA HIS A 924 5.44 -18.64 32.78
C HIS A 924 4.13 -18.13 33.39
N GLN A 925 4.23 -17.06 34.18
CA GLN A 925 3.09 -16.36 34.77
C GLN A 925 2.89 -15.02 34.07
N ASP A 926 2.13 -14.98 32.95
CA ASP A 926 1.77 -13.71 32.31
C ASP A 926 0.56 -13.07 33.02
N TYR A 927 0.81 -12.04 33.83
CA TYR A 927 -0.22 -11.29 34.58
C TYR A 927 -1.35 -10.69 33.72
N VAL A 928 -1.15 -10.57 32.40
CA VAL A 928 -2.09 -9.92 31.47
C VAL A 928 -2.97 -10.93 30.70
N TYR A 929 -2.51 -12.18 30.51
CA TYR A 929 -3.16 -13.15 29.62
C TYR A 929 -3.50 -14.50 30.27
N GLY A 930 -3.16 -14.69 31.55
CA GLY A 930 -3.10 -16.00 32.19
C GLY A 930 -1.72 -16.63 31.98
N GLY A 931 -1.36 -17.67 32.74
CA GLY A 931 -0.05 -18.31 32.59
C GLY A 931 0.16 -18.89 31.18
N ARG A 932 1.38 -19.26 30.82
CA ARG A 932 1.65 -20.05 29.60
C ARG A 932 2.66 -21.15 29.87
N VAL A 933 2.50 -22.29 29.23
CA VAL A 933 3.44 -23.41 29.32
C VAL A 933 4.21 -23.51 28.01
N GLU A 934 5.53 -23.49 28.13
CA GLU A 934 6.44 -23.70 27.03
C GLU A 934 7.05 -25.09 27.14
N LEU A 935 7.03 -25.86 26.05
CA LEU A 935 7.62 -27.19 25.96
C LEU A 935 8.63 -27.22 24.83
N ILE A 936 9.84 -27.71 25.11
CA ILE A 936 10.95 -27.77 24.17
C ILE A 936 11.28 -29.23 23.89
N LEU A 937 11.23 -29.61 22.62
CA LEU A 937 11.38 -30.99 22.18
C LEU A 937 12.21 -31.10 20.90
N GLU A 938 13.15 -32.04 20.87
CA GLU A 938 13.90 -32.47 19.70
C GLU A 938 13.17 -33.65 19.05
N VAL A 939 12.87 -33.56 17.76
CA VAL A 939 12.30 -34.67 17.00
C VAL A 939 13.44 -35.56 16.54
N LEU A 940 13.50 -36.79 17.04
CA LEU A 940 14.61 -37.72 16.77
C LEU A 940 14.40 -38.52 15.48
N GLU A 941 13.15 -38.72 15.07
CA GLU A 941 12.80 -39.46 13.84
C GLU A 941 11.52 -38.89 13.20
N SER A 942 11.32 -39.15 11.91
CA SER A 942 10.13 -38.69 11.19
C SER A 942 8.83 -39.25 11.78
N LEU A 943 7.78 -38.44 11.72
CA LEU A 943 6.48 -38.69 12.31
C LEU A 943 5.46 -38.92 11.19
N ASP A 944 4.92 -40.14 11.12
CA ASP A 944 4.01 -40.55 10.04
C ASP A 944 2.54 -40.10 10.29
N ARG A 945 2.28 -39.44 11.42
CA ARG A 945 0.97 -38.98 11.89
C ARG A 945 1.09 -37.74 12.79
N ASP A 946 -0.02 -36.99 12.91
CA ASP A 946 -0.16 -35.86 13.83
C ASP A 946 -0.37 -36.34 15.28
N TYR A 947 0.00 -35.51 16.27
CA TYR A 947 -0.07 -35.84 17.70
C TYR A 947 -0.99 -34.85 18.45
N GLN A 948 -1.56 -35.27 19.58
CA GLN A 948 -2.30 -34.38 20.48
C GLN A 948 -1.52 -34.20 21.78
N LEU A 949 -1.14 -32.96 22.11
CA LEU A 949 -0.48 -32.64 23.37
C LEU A 949 -1.51 -32.14 24.38
N TRP A 950 -1.51 -32.78 25.54
CA TRP A 950 -2.29 -32.40 26.70
C TRP A 950 -1.34 -31.90 27.78
N VAL A 951 -1.75 -30.86 28.50
CA VAL A 951 -1.05 -30.34 29.67
C VAL A 951 -2.04 -30.28 30.82
N HIS A 952 -1.77 -31.09 31.84
CA HIS A 952 -2.51 -31.16 33.09
C HIS A 952 -1.73 -30.38 34.14
N GLY A 953 -2.39 -29.48 34.85
CA GLY A 953 -1.80 -28.80 36.00
C GLY A 953 -2.52 -29.20 37.27
N GLU A 954 -1.79 -29.78 38.23
CA GLU A 954 -2.27 -29.92 39.61
C GLU A 954 -1.68 -28.81 40.50
N PRO A 955 -2.49 -28.02 41.22
CA PRO A 955 -2.00 -27.00 42.13
C PRO A 955 -1.40 -27.62 43.39
N SER A 956 -0.27 -27.08 43.86
CA SER A 956 0.31 -27.43 45.17
C SER A 956 -0.32 -26.67 46.36
N GLY A 957 -1.47 -26.01 46.14
CA GLY A 957 -2.21 -25.23 47.13
C GLY A 957 -3.70 -25.12 46.79
N GLU A 958 -4.39 -24.10 47.30
CA GLU A 958 -5.81 -23.85 46.99
C GLU A 958 -5.99 -23.33 45.54
N GLY A 959 -6.06 -24.26 44.58
CA GLY A 959 -6.40 -24.01 43.19
C GLY A 959 -7.33 -25.08 42.62
N GLN A 960 -7.90 -24.82 41.45
CA GLN A 960 -8.52 -25.87 40.63
C GLN A 960 -7.46 -26.46 39.69
N PRO A 961 -7.43 -27.79 39.44
CA PRO A 961 -6.60 -28.35 38.39
C PRO A 961 -7.07 -27.84 37.02
N PHE A 962 -6.13 -27.70 36.08
CA PHE A 962 -6.43 -27.33 34.69
C PHE A 962 -6.04 -28.44 33.72
N GLU A 963 -6.71 -28.49 32.58
CA GLU A 963 -6.41 -29.37 31.46
C GLU A 963 -6.45 -28.53 30.17
N HIS A 964 -5.32 -28.42 29.47
CA HIS A 964 -5.21 -27.75 28.18
C HIS A 964 -4.87 -28.78 27.11
N GLN A 965 -5.59 -28.77 25.99
CA GLN A 965 -5.38 -29.68 24.87
C GLN A 965 -5.05 -28.86 23.61
N GLU A 966 -3.87 -29.11 23.03
CA GLU A 966 -3.48 -28.55 21.74
C GLU A 966 -3.19 -29.67 20.73
N ARG A 967 -3.79 -29.57 19.54
CA ARG A 967 -3.51 -30.49 18.44
C ARG A 967 -2.29 -30.01 17.67
N LEU A 968 -1.23 -30.81 17.67
CA LEU A 968 0.03 -30.49 17.01
C LEU A 968 0.08 -31.15 15.63
N PRO A 969 0.15 -30.38 14.52
CA PRO A 969 0.30 -30.92 13.17
C PRO A 969 1.75 -31.36 12.91
N THR A 970 2.18 -32.38 13.66
CA THR A 970 3.57 -32.86 13.71
C THR A 970 4.00 -33.64 12.47
N SER A 971 3.07 -33.99 11.57
CA SER A 971 3.40 -34.55 10.25
C SER A 971 4.26 -33.61 9.38
N GLN A 972 4.41 -32.34 9.77
CA GLN A 972 5.29 -31.36 9.15
C GLN A 972 6.67 -31.24 9.84
N TRP A 973 6.88 -31.95 10.95
CA TRP A 973 8.10 -31.86 11.74
C TRP A 973 9.21 -32.77 11.18
N GLN A 974 10.45 -32.30 11.26
CA GLN A 974 11.61 -32.95 10.65
C GLN A 974 12.51 -33.57 11.72
N ALA A 975 13.02 -34.77 11.46
CA ALA A 975 14.03 -35.40 12.31
C ALA A 975 15.28 -34.51 12.44
N GLY A 976 15.91 -34.53 13.61
CA GLY A 976 17.04 -33.69 13.98
C GLY A 976 16.72 -32.22 14.26
N HIS A 977 15.45 -31.80 14.22
CA HIS A 977 15.03 -30.42 14.51
C HIS A 977 14.43 -30.29 15.91
N ILE A 978 14.54 -29.09 16.49
CA ILE A 978 14.01 -28.74 17.80
C ILE A 978 12.88 -27.74 17.66
N TYR A 979 11.82 -27.97 18.41
CA TYR A 979 10.57 -27.23 18.38
C TYR A 979 10.28 -26.68 19.79
N ARG A 980 9.91 -25.39 19.87
CA ARG A 980 9.38 -24.72 21.06
C ARG A 980 7.87 -24.59 20.86
N GLN A 981 7.08 -25.30 21.65
CA GLN A 981 5.63 -25.19 21.68
C GLN A 981 5.21 -24.25 22.82
N ILE A 982 4.30 -23.32 22.58
CA ILE A 982 3.83 -22.34 23.58
C ILE A 982 2.31 -22.48 23.73
N MET A 983 1.84 -22.86 24.91
CA MET A 983 0.45 -23.18 25.22
C MET A 983 -0.12 -22.20 26.27
N PRO A 984 -1.19 -21.44 25.98
CA PRO A 984 -1.79 -20.51 26.95
C PRO A 984 -2.63 -21.24 28.00
N LEU A 985 -2.48 -20.86 29.27
CA LEU A 985 -3.27 -21.32 30.41
C LEU A 985 -4.36 -20.32 30.79
N SER A 986 -5.57 -20.81 31.07
CA SER A 986 -6.71 -19.97 31.44
C SER A 986 -6.66 -19.42 32.88
N ALA A 987 -5.88 -20.04 33.77
CA ALA A 987 -5.61 -19.56 35.13
C ALA A 987 -4.34 -20.21 35.70
N ALA A 988 -3.56 -19.47 36.47
CA ALA A 988 -2.40 -19.99 37.20
C ALA A 988 -2.20 -19.27 38.56
N PRO A 989 -2.74 -19.82 39.67
CA PRO A 989 -2.24 -19.57 41.01
C PRO A 989 -0.76 -19.99 41.21
N ASP A 990 -0.16 -19.54 42.31
CA ASP A 990 1.30 -19.34 42.44
C ASP A 990 2.20 -20.58 42.25
N THR A 991 1.70 -21.81 42.40
CA THR A 991 2.48 -23.05 42.14
C THR A 991 1.60 -24.20 41.63
N TYR A 992 2.01 -24.80 40.51
CA TYR A 992 1.40 -25.98 39.89
C TYR A 992 2.47 -27.00 39.47
N ALA A 993 2.20 -28.28 39.70
CA ALA A 993 2.90 -29.37 39.02
C ALA A 993 2.28 -29.57 37.63
N ALA A 994 3.07 -29.41 36.57
CA ALA A 994 2.61 -29.61 35.20
C ALA A 994 2.95 -31.03 34.73
N GLN A 995 1.94 -31.87 34.57
CA GLN A 995 2.06 -33.15 33.89
C GLN A 995 1.72 -32.97 32.40
N PHE A 996 2.64 -33.37 31.53
CA PHE A 996 2.44 -33.34 30.08
C PHE A 996 2.04 -34.73 29.62
N GLU A 997 1.08 -34.85 28.71
CA GLU A 997 0.64 -36.11 28.13
C GLU A 997 0.46 -35.97 26.61
N PHE A 998 1.29 -36.66 25.83
CA PHE A 998 1.07 -36.82 24.39
C PHE A 998 0.11 -37.98 24.16
N ARG A 999 -1.14 -37.70 23.76
CA ARG A 999 -2.16 -38.71 23.44
C ARG A 999 -2.15 -39.03 21.95
N PHE A 1000 -2.32 -40.31 21.64
CA PHE A 1000 -2.48 -40.85 20.30
C PHE A 1000 -3.98 -41.06 19.99
N ASP A 1001 -4.35 -41.00 18.71
CA ASP A 1001 -5.73 -41.28 18.26
C ASP A 1001 -6.19 -42.74 18.57
N ASP A 1002 -5.26 -43.64 18.89
CA ASP A 1002 -5.49 -45.04 19.27
C ASP A 1002 -5.58 -45.27 20.81
N GLN A 1003 -5.78 -44.20 21.59
CA GLN A 1003 -5.86 -44.20 23.07
C GLN A 1003 -4.56 -44.54 23.81
N THR A 1004 -3.45 -44.84 23.12
CA THR A 1004 -2.15 -44.84 23.78
C THR A 1004 -1.74 -43.42 24.19
N HIS A 1005 -0.86 -43.30 25.18
CA HIS A 1005 -0.36 -42.00 25.64
C HIS A 1005 1.03 -42.10 26.26
N LEU A 1006 1.76 -40.98 26.19
CA LEU A 1006 3.09 -40.78 26.76
C LEU A 1006 3.00 -39.61 27.74
N SER A 1007 3.01 -39.90 29.04
CA SER A 1007 3.03 -38.84 30.06
C SER A 1007 4.37 -38.71 30.77
N PHE A 1008 4.70 -37.47 31.16
CA PHE A 1008 5.79 -37.18 32.08
C PHE A 1008 5.38 -36.07 33.06
N ASP A 1009 5.87 -36.17 34.28
CA ASP A 1009 5.65 -35.19 35.35
C ASP A 1009 6.85 -34.22 35.41
N ALA A 1010 6.56 -32.93 35.44
CA ALA A 1010 7.49 -31.84 35.73
C ALA A 1010 8.47 -32.14 36.89
N ASN A 1011 7.95 -32.68 37.99
CA ASN A 1011 8.64 -32.73 39.27
C ASN A 1011 9.30 -34.08 39.59
N SER A 1012 9.18 -35.09 38.72
CA SER A 1012 9.77 -36.41 38.96
C SER A 1012 10.46 -37.01 37.73
N THR A 1013 11.65 -37.55 37.93
CA THR A 1013 12.44 -38.23 36.88
C THR A 1013 11.91 -39.64 36.54
N GLN A 1014 10.62 -39.92 36.78
CA GLN A 1014 10.00 -41.21 36.53
C GLN A 1014 9.04 -41.15 35.34
N ILE A 1015 9.35 -41.92 34.30
CA ILE A 1015 8.49 -42.10 33.13
C ILE A 1015 7.42 -43.14 33.46
N VAL A 1016 6.14 -42.75 33.44
CA VAL A 1016 5.02 -43.70 33.56
C VAL A 1016 4.64 -44.19 32.16
N ARG A 1017 5.05 -45.42 31.82
CA ARG A 1017 4.62 -46.08 30.57
C ARG A 1017 3.23 -46.72 30.75
N SER A 1018 2.26 -46.25 29.98
CA SER A 1018 0.96 -46.91 29.84
C SER A 1018 1.05 -48.03 28.77
N LEU A 1019 0.82 -49.28 29.18
CA LEU A 1019 0.86 -50.46 28.31
C LEU A 1019 -0.55 -50.87 27.88
N GLY A 1020 -0.90 -50.55 26.63
CA GLY A 1020 -2.10 -51.09 25.96
C GLY A 1020 -1.90 -52.55 25.56
N GLN A 1021 -2.44 -53.48 26.37
CA GLN A 1021 -2.73 -54.91 26.10
C GLN A 1021 -1.99 -55.61 24.93
N ILE A 1022 -1.04 -56.50 25.25
CA ILE A 1022 -1.06 -57.95 24.91
C ILE A 1022 0.15 -58.68 25.56
N GLU A 1023 -0.07 -59.97 25.81
CA GLU A 1023 0.65 -61.00 26.60
C GLU A 1023 2.20 -60.96 26.76
N ILE A 1024 2.63 -61.33 27.97
CA ILE A 1024 4.00 -61.71 28.34
C ILE A 1024 4.26 -63.16 27.94
N LEU A 1025 5.39 -63.44 27.28
CA LEU A 1025 5.97 -64.78 27.18
C LEU A 1025 7.51 -64.71 27.22
N ASP A 1026 8.10 -65.21 28.29
CA ASP A 1026 9.55 -65.32 28.48
C ASP A 1026 10.19 -66.28 27.48
N LEU A 1027 11.27 -65.85 26.81
CA LEU A 1027 12.27 -66.75 26.22
C LEU A 1027 13.69 -66.15 26.29
N LEU A 1028 14.35 -66.37 27.43
CA LEU A 1028 15.82 -66.46 27.50
C LEU A 1028 16.30 -67.76 26.83
N PRO A 1029 17.46 -67.71 26.15
CA PRO A 1029 18.59 -68.55 26.56
C PRO A 1029 19.91 -67.72 26.61
N ALA A 1030 20.71 -67.70 27.69
CA ALA A 1030 21.58 -68.76 28.24
C ALA A 1030 22.63 -69.27 27.22
N TYR A 1031 23.95 -69.36 27.45
CA TYR A 1031 24.86 -69.52 28.63
C TYR A 1031 26.28 -68.99 28.20
N VAL A 1032 27.21 -68.43 29.00
CA VAL A 1032 28.09 -68.92 30.12
C VAL A 1032 28.86 -67.66 30.67
N THR A 1033 29.00 -67.38 31.99
CA THR A 1033 30.12 -67.67 32.95
C THR A 1033 31.55 -67.29 32.48
N GLU A 1034 32.53 -66.80 33.26
CA GLU A 1034 32.73 -66.53 34.72
C GLU A 1034 33.92 -65.53 34.84
N VAL A 1035 34.07 -64.65 35.85
CA VAL A 1035 34.94 -64.82 37.05
C VAL A 1035 34.92 -63.49 37.85
N MET A 1036 34.95 -63.57 39.18
CA MET A 1036 35.01 -62.42 40.10
C MET A 1036 36.44 -61.81 40.24
N VAL A 1037 36.54 -60.55 40.70
CA VAL A 1037 37.28 -60.18 41.93
C VAL A 1037 36.95 -58.73 42.33
N GLN A 1038 36.68 -58.56 43.63
CA GLN A 1038 36.27 -57.34 44.33
C GLN A 1038 37.40 -56.28 44.45
N TYR A 1039 37.04 -54.99 44.43
CA TYR A 1039 36.72 -54.26 45.66
C TYR A 1039 35.76 -53.08 45.40
#